data_AF-A0A3M1CT45-F1
#
_entry.id   AF-A0A3M1CT45-F1
#
_cell.length_a   1.000
_cell.length_b   1.000
_cell.length_c   1.000
_cell.angle_alpha   90.00
_cell.angle_beta   90.00
_cell.angle_gamma   90.00
#
_symmetry.space_group_name_H-M   'P 1'
#
loop_
_entity.id
_entity.type
_entity.pdbx_description
1 polymer ?
#
loop_
_entity_poly.entity_id
_entity_poly.type
_entity_poly.pdbx_seq_one_letter_code
_entity_poly.pdbx_strand_id
1 'polypeptide(L)'
;MAGTAPSWARVGGDLAGGFVHVNGASHPLFDPGSLAPSHTSGDAVVVASGRDRFAVNTPKFYQADKYGPADVIASDLHSLGAGYARHPGLVQLFFPELIGTCVGTASDGTRVDVPCVQVADIDQATLNDRALASPAMGYLKVLADTLRSTGSDLRLIFILFHLGAGASTDWDSAEFDAIGAAPTHAPYADPLGLRWATDHFGNTIVDGLTGATLAFGVAGTAVNAWDRYTVDPANPYKREVYRRMGLAVGLAISALADEHGLRDIIAGVEIFNEIEVFHAIEGDDGKLHPDGASWGDLYYYVAAGLLEGCDWLPLWIPGIASYNDTARKVTRTWDGKQEFLDGILRQLDRVRTELLLGGRTLEMDELVAGVDYHYYHRKAGETQSLLYLPVELAALRQVLTRRGLQDAKLTVVESGVNVVCDGSSPAPTTAYDSGCESATDAWAEYPDFEAPGTATTDDRPPWYVCGTGGVTLEGMSVAPANDFQAASLWKRFVAAMIGGADIIGWHTHLSNNASSFAGTGLRRDFHDKDVSPSIAAARPSWFAFRRIVAILGGIRSATLLNPEPEADWSHEYIHNQLAAGEFTTTQLAWVVEFDGARLVSTPPVGPSIAASWWAYMIFVDDTADGAVDPPTCAQARFMGYDITEALADKTVYRVATGPRASDLGTGAVDAYPPQTWSADANQRVDADTIDMGGLRVPTWTVRSARGNWPGLILCQQRLRLLEVT
;
A
#
# COMPACT_ATOMS: atom_id res chain seq x y z
N MET A 1 42.92 -17.40 41.50
CA MET A 1 42.68 -15.94 41.66
C MET A 1 41.19 -15.76 41.42
N ALA A 2 40.31 -15.91 42.42
CA ALA A 2 39.96 -14.95 43.50
C ALA A 2 39.54 -13.60 42.93
N GLY A 3 38.34 -13.03 43.13
CA GLY A 3 37.08 -13.34 43.82
C GLY A 3 35.97 -12.59 43.07
N THR A 4 34.72 -12.39 43.48
CA THR A 4 33.92 -12.63 44.69
C THR A 4 32.47 -12.23 44.31
N ALA A 5 31.46 -12.95 44.81
CA ALA A 5 30.02 -12.66 44.70
C ALA A 5 29.59 -11.43 45.55
N PRO A 6 28.30 -11.03 45.59
CA PRO A 6 27.22 -11.74 46.34
C PRO A 6 25.83 -11.75 45.60
N SER A 7 25.01 -12.80 45.51
CA SER A 7 24.19 -13.58 46.48
C SER A 7 23.27 -12.79 47.41
N TRP A 8 21.94 -12.90 47.25
CA TRP A 8 20.85 -13.07 48.26
C TRP A 8 19.58 -13.45 47.46
N ALA A 9 18.68 -14.38 47.80
CA ALA A 9 18.55 -15.36 48.86
C ALA A 9 17.54 -16.45 48.42
N ARG A 10 17.77 -17.70 48.84
CA ARG A 10 16.78 -18.80 48.85
C ARG A 10 15.99 -18.73 50.16
N VAL A 11 14.71 -19.07 50.12
CA VAL A 11 14.01 -19.79 51.21
C VAL A 11 13.07 -20.81 50.57
N GLY A 12 13.23 -22.08 50.94
CA GLY A 12 12.31 -23.17 50.61
C GLY A 12 11.34 -23.45 51.78
N GLY A 13 10.33 -24.27 51.51
CA GLY A 13 9.39 -24.76 52.52
C GLY A 13 8.39 -25.78 51.97
N ASP A 14 8.78 -27.05 52.10
CA ASP A 14 8.03 -28.28 52.42
C ASP A 14 6.80 -28.81 51.65
N LEU A 15 6.84 -30.15 51.61
CA LEU A 15 6.03 -31.17 50.96
C LEU A 15 4.77 -31.55 51.76
N ALA A 16 3.68 -31.89 51.03
CA ALA A 16 2.70 -32.97 51.26
C ALA A 16 1.47 -32.64 50.36
N GLY A 17 0.84 -33.49 49.55
CA GLY A 17 0.67 -34.94 49.46
C GLY A 17 -0.75 -35.16 48.90
N GLY A 18 -0.95 -36.04 47.91
CA GLY A 18 -2.30 -36.46 47.50
C GLY A 18 -2.47 -36.79 46.01
N PHE A 19 -2.52 -38.08 45.69
CA PHE A 19 -3.07 -38.61 44.43
C PHE A 19 -4.60 -38.71 44.51
N VAL A 20 -5.35 -38.21 43.52
CA VAL A 20 -6.66 -38.74 43.09
C VAL A 20 -6.88 -38.44 41.59
N HIS A 21 -7.18 -39.48 40.80
CA HIS A 21 -7.73 -39.39 39.45
C HIS A 21 -9.21 -38.97 39.47
N VAL A 22 -9.63 -37.98 38.66
CA VAL A 22 -11.02 -37.88 38.14
C VAL A 22 -11.03 -37.21 36.75
N ASN A 23 -11.73 -37.84 35.80
CA ASN A 23 -12.11 -37.34 34.48
C ASN A 23 -13.02 -36.09 34.53
N GLY A 24 -12.93 -35.22 33.51
CA GLY A 24 -14.11 -34.56 32.96
C GLY A 24 -14.17 -33.02 33.03
N ALA A 25 -14.37 -32.45 31.84
CA ALA A 25 -15.13 -31.23 31.54
C ALA A 25 -14.51 -29.83 31.78
N SER A 26 -14.65 -29.03 30.71
CA SER A 26 -14.65 -27.57 30.61
C SER A 26 -13.37 -26.83 31.02
N HIS A 27 -12.49 -26.60 30.04
CA HIS A 27 -11.61 -25.44 30.05
C HIS A 27 -12.48 -24.17 29.94
N PRO A 28 -12.30 -23.18 30.83
CA PRO A 28 -12.92 -21.88 30.64
C PRO A 28 -12.27 -21.18 29.45
N LEU A 29 -13.12 -20.69 28.57
CA LEU A 29 -12.82 -19.72 27.52
C LEU A 29 -11.94 -18.61 28.13
N PHE A 30 -10.71 -18.49 27.61
CA PHE A 30 -9.92 -17.29 27.80
C PHE A 30 -10.70 -16.13 27.18
N ASP A 31 -11.04 -15.18 28.04
CA ASP A 31 -11.62 -13.89 27.72
C ASP A 31 -10.74 -13.17 26.68
N PRO A 32 -11.24 -12.89 25.46
CA PRO A 32 -10.47 -12.23 24.41
C PRO A 32 -10.23 -10.73 24.65
N GLY A 33 -10.61 -10.19 25.81
CA GLY A 33 -10.74 -8.74 26.03
C GLY A 33 -9.60 -7.96 26.69
N SER A 34 -8.35 -8.43 26.86
CA SER A 34 -7.40 -7.61 27.70
C SER A 34 -5.93 -7.53 27.33
N LEU A 35 -5.53 -7.77 26.07
CA LEU A 35 -4.16 -7.44 25.62
C LEU A 35 -4.17 -6.83 24.20
N ALA A 36 -4.92 -5.74 24.02
CA ALA A 36 -4.66 -4.82 22.93
C ALA A 36 -3.57 -3.83 23.39
N PRO A 37 -2.56 -3.48 22.56
CA PRO A 37 -1.98 -2.15 22.68
C PRO A 37 -3.13 -1.18 22.41
N SER A 38 -3.55 -0.45 23.44
CA SER A 38 -4.57 0.59 23.34
C SER A 38 -4.02 1.72 22.47
N HIS A 39 -4.22 1.64 21.16
CA HIS A 39 -4.01 2.76 20.25
C HIS A 39 -5.27 3.64 20.13
N THR A 40 -6.17 3.58 21.11
CA THR A 40 -7.43 4.32 21.14
C THR A 40 -7.43 5.50 22.12
N SER A 41 -6.27 5.87 22.67
CA SER A 41 -6.05 7.18 23.30
C SER A 41 -5.34 8.10 22.31
N GLY A 42 -5.58 9.42 22.37
CA GLY A 42 -4.87 10.45 21.61
C GLY A 42 -3.36 10.58 21.90
N ASP A 43 -2.69 9.45 22.13
CA ASP A 43 -1.25 9.31 22.32
C ASP A 43 -0.54 9.39 20.97
N ALA A 44 0.61 10.04 20.98
CA ALA A 44 1.39 10.26 19.76
C ALA A 44 1.87 8.92 19.19
N VAL A 45 1.59 8.67 17.91
CA VAL A 45 2.14 7.52 17.20
C VAL A 45 3.61 7.82 16.91
N VAL A 46 4.50 6.94 17.35
CA VAL A 46 5.92 7.02 17.01
C VAL A 46 6.05 6.64 15.54
N VAL A 47 6.60 7.54 14.72
CA VAL A 47 6.75 7.31 13.29
C VAL A 47 8.23 7.33 12.93
N ALA A 48 8.68 6.36 12.12
CA ALA A 48 10.05 6.30 11.63
C ALA A 48 10.49 7.62 10.96
N SER A 49 11.63 8.20 11.30
CA SER A 49 12.08 9.48 10.72
C SER A 49 12.89 9.25 9.45
N GLY A 50 12.73 10.10 8.42
CA GLY A 50 13.58 10.09 7.21
C GLY A 50 12.82 10.11 5.89
N ARG A 51 13.57 10.18 4.77
CA ARG A 51 13.05 9.89 3.43
C ARG A 51 12.66 8.42 3.28
N ASP A 52 13.28 7.56 4.10
CA ASP A 52 13.07 6.12 4.29
C ASP A 52 11.65 5.73 4.79
N ARG A 53 10.64 6.51 4.44
CA ARG A 53 9.23 6.16 4.65
C ARG A 53 8.36 6.46 3.45
N PHE A 54 8.82 7.26 2.48
CA PHE A 54 8.00 7.67 1.36
C PHE A 54 8.30 6.77 0.17
N ALA A 55 7.24 6.22 -0.41
CA ALA A 55 7.30 5.32 -1.54
C ALA A 55 6.54 5.87 -2.74
N VAL A 56 6.94 5.44 -3.92
CA VAL A 56 6.14 5.58 -5.14
C VAL A 56 5.85 4.19 -5.66
N ASN A 57 4.59 3.87 -5.94
CA ASN A 57 4.25 2.65 -6.65
C ASN A 57 4.47 2.86 -8.15
N THR A 58 5.18 1.94 -8.80
CA THR A 58 5.78 2.18 -10.12
C THR A 58 5.54 1.02 -11.11
N PRO A 59 4.34 0.41 -11.18
CA PRO A 59 4.08 -0.93 -11.74
C PRO A 59 4.53 -1.17 -13.20
N LYS A 60 4.83 -0.11 -13.99
CA LYS A 60 5.30 -0.23 -15.39
C LYS A 60 6.59 0.54 -15.70
N PHE A 61 7.33 1.01 -14.70
CA PHE A 61 8.41 1.99 -14.84
C PHE A 61 9.56 1.63 -15.79
N TYR A 62 9.96 0.37 -15.97
CA TYR A 62 11.10 0.00 -16.85
C TYR A 62 10.74 -0.27 -18.31
N GLN A 63 9.66 0.31 -18.81
CA GLN A 63 9.42 0.38 -20.25
C GLN A 63 10.24 1.56 -20.80
N ALA A 64 11.46 1.27 -21.30
CA ALA A 64 12.40 2.29 -21.77
C ALA A 64 11.87 3.14 -22.93
N ASP A 65 10.99 2.55 -23.74
CA ASP A 65 10.18 3.20 -24.77
C ASP A 65 9.17 4.22 -24.20
N LYS A 66 8.85 4.10 -22.91
CA LYS A 66 7.78 4.88 -22.26
C LYS A 66 8.25 5.90 -21.20
N TYR A 67 9.19 5.53 -20.32
CA TYR A 67 9.58 6.38 -19.16
C TYR A 67 11.04 6.86 -19.20
N GLY A 68 11.78 6.48 -20.25
CA GLY A 68 13.22 6.71 -20.36
C GLY A 68 14.05 5.60 -19.70
N PRO A 69 15.38 5.73 -19.71
CA PRO A 69 16.28 4.74 -19.15
C PRO A 69 16.25 4.73 -17.61
N ALA A 70 16.72 3.62 -17.02
CA ALA A 70 16.64 3.36 -15.58
C ALA A 70 17.37 4.40 -14.70
N ASP A 71 18.47 4.97 -15.19
CA ASP A 71 19.28 6.01 -14.53
C ASP A 71 18.54 7.32 -14.36
N VAL A 72 17.86 7.72 -15.41
CA VAL A 72 17.01 8.90 -15.42
C VAL A 72 15.91 8.67 -14.36
N ILE A 73 15.17 7.56 -14.44
CA ILE A 73 14.10 7.20 -13.50
C ILE A 73 14.56 7.19 -12.03
N ALA A 74 15.66 6.50 -11.74
CA ALA A 74 16.21 6.42 -10.38
C ALA A 74 16.60 7.80 -9.83
N SER A 75 17.22 8.64 -10.66
CA SER A 75 17.56 10.02 -10.31
C SER A 75 16.32 10.86 -9.99
N ASP A 76 15.21 10.65 -10.68
CA ASP A 76 13.96 11.38 -10.43
C ASP A 76 13.29 10.95 -9.13
N LEU A 77 13.17 9.66 -8.86
CA LEU A 77 12.64 9.17 -7.57
C LEU A 77 13.49 9.68 -6.39
N HIS A 78 14.81 9.67 -6.54
CA HIS A 78 15.71 10.24 -5.56
C HIS A 78 15.51 11.76 -5.41
N SER A 79 15.28 12.49 -6.51
CA SER A 79 15.03 13.94 -6.51
C SER A 79 13.68 14.33 -5.89
N LEU A 80 12.68 13.47 -6.04
CA LEU A 80 11.40 13.53 -5.34
C LEU A 80 11.57 13.32 -3.82
N GLY A 81 12.63 12.63 -3.43
CA GLY A 81 12.93 12.25 -2.05
C GLY A 81 12.20 10.98 -1.62
N ALA A 82 11.79 10.13 -2.57
CA ALA A 82 11.28 8.80 -2.27
C ALA A 82 12.42 7.94 -1.71
N GLY A 83 12.18 7.26 -0.59
CA GLY A 83 13.09 6.26 -0.03
C GLY A 83 12.82 4.85 -0.59
N TYR A 84 11.62 4.61 -1.12
CA TYR A 84 11.25 3.31 -1.69
C TYR A 84 10.60 3.45 -3.07
N ALA A 85 10.82 2.45 -3.91
CA ALA A 85 10.01 2.18 -5.08
C ALA A 85 9.35 0.81 -4.91
N ARG A 86 8.01 0.79 -4.86
CA ARG A 86 7.26 -0.47 -4.94
C ARG A 86 6.92 -0.76 -6.38
N HIS A 87 7.02 -2.02 -6.76
CA HIS A 87 6.77 -2.56 -8.10
C HIS A 87 7.49 -1.77 -9.18
N PRO A 88 8.81 -1.60 -9.15
CA PRO A 88 9.50 -0.81 -10.16
C PRO A 88 9.46 -1.54 -11.51
N GLY A 89 8.36 -1.37 -12.25
CA GLY A 89 8.10 -1.94 -13.56
C GLY A 89 8.37 -3.43 -13.70
N LEU A 90 9.20 -3.73 -14.70
CA LEU A 90 9.54 -5.06 -15.20
C LEU A 90 10.38 -5.90 -14.22
N VAL A 91 10.68 -5.41 -13.02
CA VAL A 91 11.36 -6.20 -11.96
C VAL A 91 10.40 -7.18 -11.28
N GLN A 92 9.09 -7.05 -11.52
CA GLN A 92 8.11 -8.06 -11.09
C GLN A 92 8.34 -9.36 -11.84
N LEU A 93 8.38 -10.47 -11.12
CA LEU A 93 8.52 -11.77 -11.74
C LEU A 93 7.15 -12.44 -11.87
N PHE A 94 6.67 -12.55 -13.11
CA PHE A 94 5.41 -13.20 -13.42
C PHE A 94 5.60 -14.69 -13.71
N PHE A 95 4.51 -15.46 -13.58
CA PHE A 95 4.50 -16.88 -13.95
C PHE A 95 5.00 -17.18 -15.37
N PRO A 96 4.60 -16.43 -16.41
CA PRO A 96 5.06 -16.66 -17.78
C PRO A 96 6.58 -16.55 -17.98
N GLU A 97 7.33 -15.91 -17.08
CA GLU A 97 8.80 -15.85 -17.18
C GLU A 97 9.47 -17.17 -16.78
N LEU A 98 8.79 -18.00 -16.00
CA LEU A 98 9.34 -19.27 -15.50
C LEU A 98 8.75 -20.50 -16.21
N ILE A 99 7.61 -20.36 -16.89
CA ILE A 99 6.89 -21.47 -17.51
C ILE A 99 6.93 -21.37 -19.05
N GLY A 100 6.65 -22.49 -19.72
CA GLY A 100 6.65 -22.55 -21.17
C GLY A 100 5.33 -22.09 -21.79
N THR A 101 5.16 -22.45 -23.06
CA THR A 101 3.95 -22.16 -23.83
C THR A 101 3.27 -23.44 -24.28
N CYS A 102 1.95 -23.54 -24.07
CA CYS A 102 1.11 -24.58 -24.61
C CYS A 102 0.37 -24.10 -25.85
N VAL A 103 -0.05 -25.05 -26.68
CA VAL A 103 -0.94 -24.79 -27.81
C VAL A 103 -2.39 -24.72 -27.33
N GLY A 104 -3.01 -23.56 -27.50
CA GLY A 104 -4.45 -23.31 -27.36
C GLY A 104 -5.16 -23.19 -28.70
N THR A 105 -6.47 -23.04 -28.64
CA THR A 105 -7.34 -22.83 -29.81
C THR A 105 -8.37 -21.78 -29.43
N ALA A 106 -8.38 -20.65 -30.12
CA ALA A 106 -9.36 -19.60 -29.91
C ALA A 106 -10.75 -20.02 -30.43
N SER A 107 -11.78 -19.29 -30.03
CA SER A 107 -13.18 -19.48 -30.45
C SER A 107 -13.40 -19.53 -31.96
N ASP A 108 -12.56 -18.86 -32.76
CA ASP A 108 -12.59 -18.90 -34.23
C ASP A 108 -11.82 -20.09 -34.86
N GLY A 109 -11.26 -20.97 -34.03
CA GLY A 109 -10.48 -22.14 -34.42
C GLY A 109 -9.00 -21.86 -34.69
N THR A 110 -8.53 -20.63 -34.49
CA THR A 110 -7.11 -20.28 -34.69
C THR A 110 -6.23 -20.84 -33.57
N ARG A 111 -5.00 -21.24 -33.93
CA ARG A 111 -4.00 -21.66 -32.96
C ARG A 111 -3.47 -20.43 -32.21
N VAL A 112 -3.50 -20.49 -30.89
CA VAL A 112 -2.91 -19.48 -30.00
C VAL A 112 -1.87 -20.14 -29.10
N ASP A 113 -0.73 -19.50 -28.90
CA ASP A 113 0.25 -19.96 -27.91
C ASP A 113 -0.06 -19.27 -26.58
N VAL A 114 -0.24 -20.07 -25.52
CA VAL A 114 -0.67 -19.59 -24.20
C VAL A 114 0.31 -20.00 -23.12
N PRO A 115 0.59 -19.15 -22.11
CA PRO A 115 1.43 -19.52 -20.98
C PRO A 115 0.92 -20.78 -20.29
N CYS A 116 1.82 -21.69 -19.91
CA CYS A 116 1.42 -23.00 -19.43
C CYS A 116 2.55 -23.70 -18.69
N VAL A 117 2.23 -24.35 -17.56
CA VAL A 117 3.19 -25.18 -16.83
C VAL A 117 3.30 -26.53 -17.54
N GLN A 118 4.51 -26.91 -17.96
CA GLN A 118 4.82 -28.23 -18.52
C GLN A 118 5.74 -29.01 -17.59
N VAL A 119 5.69 -30.34 -17.65
CA VAL A 119 6.58 -31.18 -16.83
C VAL A 119 8.06 -30.93 -17.16
N ALA A 120 8.36 -30.67 -18.43
CA ALA A 120 9.72 -30.35 -18.88
C ALA A 120 10.23 -28.99 -18.36
N ASP A 121 9.34 -28.11 -17.90
CA ASP A 121 9.70 -26.74 -17.48
C ASP A 121 9.97 -26.64 -15.98
N ILE A 122 9.62 -27.68 -15.20
CA ILE A 122 9.65 -27.65 -13.72
C ILE A 122 10.84 -28.42 -13.13
N ASP A 123 11.81 -28.81 -13.96
CA ASP A 123 13.10 -29.27 -13.48
C ASP A 123 13.93 -28.08 -12.96
N GLN A 124 14.72 -28.31 -11.92
CA GLN A 124 15.40 -27.20 -11.23
C GLN A 124 16.45 -26.51 -12.12
N ALA A 125 17.11 -27.22 -13.03
CA ALA A 125 18.12 -26.61 -13.89
C ALA A 125 17.47 -25.65 -14.91
N THR A 126 16.38 -26.09 -15.55
CA THR A 126 15.58 -25.25 -16.45
C THR A 126 15.00 -24.04 -15.73
N LEU A 127 14.45 -24.22 -14.53
CA LEU A 127 13.93 -23.10 -13.74
C LEU A 127 15.04 -22.11 -13.36
N ASN A 128 16.22 -22.60 -12.94
CA ASN A 128 17.37 -21.75 -12.63
C ASN A 128 17.83 -20.94 -13.85
N ASP A 129 17.95 -21.58 -15.00
CA ASP A 129 18.35 -20.92 -16.26
C ASP A 129 17.31 -19.87 -16.67
N ARG A 130 16.01 -20.17 -16.55
CA ARG A 130 14.93 -19.22 -16.86
C ARG A 130 14.88 -18.05 -15.89
N ALA A 131 14.99 -18.30 -14.60
CA ALA A 131 15.00 -17.25 -13.59
C ALA A 131 16.19 -16.31 -13.80
N LEU A 132 17.40 -16.86 -13.98
CA LEU A 132 18.59 -16.05 -14.19
C LEU A 132 18.56 -15.27 -15.51
N ALA A 133 18.04 -15.87 -16.59
CA ALA A 133 17.91 -15.24 -17.89
C ALA A 133 16.65 -14.38 -18.04
N SER A 134 15.82 -14.28 -17.00
CA SER A 134 14.54 -13.60 -17.09
C SER A 134 14.74 -12.10 -17.31
N PRO A 135 13.85 -11.44 -18.07
CA PRO A 135 13.87 -9.99 -18.20
C PRO A 135 13.88 -9.30 -16.84
N ALA A 136 13.08 -9.76 -15.88
CA ALA A 136 13.02 -9.18 -14.54
C ALA A 136 14.37 -9.16 -13.82
N MET A 137 15.14 -10.25 -13.87
CA MET A 137 16.49 -10.29 -13.28
C MET A 137 17.47 -9.37 -14.03
N GLY A 138 17.37 -9.30 -15.36
CA GLY A 138 18.13 -8.36 -16.17
C GLY A 138 17.85 -6.89 -15.78
N TYR A 139 16.59 -6.53 -15.57
CA TYR A 139 16.20 -5.18 -15.12
C TYR A 139 16.66 -4.90 -13.69
N LEU A 140 16.54 -5.87 -12.79
CA LEU A 140 17.00 -5.73 -11.40
C LEU A 140 18.51 -5.43 -11.36
N LYS A 141 19.31 -6.13 -12.18
CA LYS A 141 20.75 -5.88 -12.34
C LYS A 141 21.03 -4.44 -12.80
N VAL A 142 20.40 -4.02 -13.90
CA VAL A 142 20.60 -2.67 -14.47
C VAL A 142 20.23 -1.59 -13.45
N LEU A 143 19.11 -1.77 -12.75
CA LEU A 143 18.66 -0.85 -11.72
C LEU A 143 19.62 -0.80 -10.53
N ALA A 144 20.08 -1.95 -10.05
CA ALA A 144 21.00 -2.00 -8.91
C ALA A 144 22.31 -1.28 -9.22
N ASP A 145 22.90 -1.52 -10.40
CA ASP A 145 24.10 -0.82 -10.86
C ASP A 145 23.88 0.69 -11.00
N THR A 146 22.70 1.06 -11.48
CA THR A 146 22.26 2.46 -11.60
C THR A 146 22.19 3.15 -10.24
N LEU A 147 21.51 2.54 -9.25
CA LEU A 147 21.36 3.10 -7.91
C LEU A 147 22.72 3.28 -7.23
N ARG A 148 23.60 2.29 -7.38
CA ARG A 148 24.98 2.36 -6.85
C ARG A 148 25.81 3.44 -7.52
N SER A 149 25.76 3.54 -8.85
CA SER A 149 26.56 4.52 -9.60
C SER A 149 26.13 5.97 -9.36
N THR A 150 24.84 6.18 -9.08
CA THR A 150 24.27 7.49 -8.73
C THR A 150 24.38 7.83 -7.25
N GLY A 151 24.75 6.86 -6.40
CA GLY A 151 24.78 7.01 -4.95
C GLY A 151 23.39 7.16 -4.32
N SER A 152 22.35 6.67 -5.00
CA SER A 152 20.97 6.71 -4.53
C SER A 152 20.76 5.74 -3.37
N ASP A 153 20.01 6.19 -2.36
CA ASP A 153 19.57 5.42 -1.19
C ASP A 153 18.19 4.77 -1.37
N LEU A 154 17.62 4.86 -2.59
CA LEU A 154 16.33 4.26 -2.93
C LEU A 154 16.36 2.73 -2.77
N ARG A 155 15.40 2.18 -2.03
CA ARG A 155 15.20 0.74 -1.86
C ARG A 155 13.99 0.23 -2.63
N LEU A 156 13.97 -1.07 -2.90
CA LEU A 156 12.98 -1.70 -3.77
C LEU A 156 12.12 -2.69 -3.01
N ILE A 157 10.82 -2.62 -3.28
CA ILE A 157 9.85 -3.66 -2.93
C ILE A 157 9.27 -4.17 -4.24
N PHE A 158 9.38 -5.46 -4.54
CA PHE A 158 8.84 -6.02 -5.78
C PHE A 158 8.00 -7.26 -5.52
N ILE A 159 7.07 -7.55 -6.43
CA ILE A 159 6.24 -8.74 -6.36
C ILE A 159 6.92 -9.89 -7.10
N LEU A 160 6.95 -11.03 -6.42
CA LEU A 160 7.12 -12.34 -7.00
C LEU A 160 5.74 -12.98 -7.21
N PHE A 161 5.55 -13.62 -8.36
CA PHE A 161 4.33 -14.37 -8.66
C PHE A 161 3.08 -13.50 -8.66
N HIS A 162 3.19 -12.35 -9.32
CA HIS A 162 2.04 -11.50 -9.60
C HIS A 162 1.07 -12.26 -10.52
N LEU A 163 -0.12 -12.58 -10.02
CA LEU A 163 -1.12 -13.40 -10.72
C LEU A 163 -2.07 -12.60 -11.64
N GLY A 164 -1.88 -11.28 -11.74
CA GLY A 164 -2.70 -10.38 -12.55
C GLY A 164 -3.14 -9.16 -11.76
N ALA A 165 -3.86 -8.24 -12.39
CA ALA A 165 -4.20 -6.90 -11.87
C ALA A 165 -5.24 -6.89 -10.71
N GLY A 166 -5.28 -7.92 -9.86
CA GLY A 166 -6.32 -8.10 -8.84
C GLY A 166 -7.72 -8.38 -9.44
N ALA A 167 -7.80 -8.61 -10.76
CA ALA A 167 -9.04 -8.93 -11.47
C ALA A 167 -9.29 -10.43 -11.49
N SER A 168 -10.57 -10.83 -11.51
CA SER A 168 -10.94 -12.22 -11.74
C SER A 168 -10.41 -12.72 -13.07
N THR A 169 -10.02 -13.99 -13.11
CA THR A 169 -9.66 -14.66 -14.35
C THR A 169 -10.80 -14.53 -15.37
N ASP A 170 -10.46 -14.06 -16.56
CA ASP A 170 -11.36 -14.08 -17.70
C ASP A 170 -11.41 -15.50 -18.27
N TRP A 171 -12.40 -16.26 -17.81
CA TRP A 171 -12.64 -17.64 -18.21
C TRP A 171 -13.17 -17.77 -19.65
N ASP A 172 -13.59 -16.65 -20.25
CA ASP A 172 -14.06 -16.55 -21.64
C ASP A 172 -12.96 -16.06 -22.58
N SER A 173 -11.73 -15.89 -22.09
CA SER A 173 -10.58 -15.54 -22.91
C SER A 173 -10.10 -16.73 -23.75
N ALA A 174 -9.43 -16.46 -24.87
CA ALA A 174 -8.83 -17.47 -25.73
C ALA A 174 -7.86 -18.45 -25.01
N GLU A 175 -7.37 -18.08 -23.82
CA GLU A 175 -6.58 -18.95 -22.96
C GLU A 175 -7.42 -20.09 -22.32
N PHE A 176 -8.66 -19.78 -21.95
CA PHE A 176 -9.58 -20.63 -21.20
C PHE A 176 -10.88 -21.01 -21.94
N ASP A 177 -11.06 -20.57 -23.20
CA ASP A 177 -12.22 -20.88 -24.08
C ASP A 177 -12.69 -22.34 -24.02
N ALA A 178 -11.76 -23.29 -23.89
CA ALA A 178 -12.04 -24.72 -23.86
C ALA A 178 -12.88 -25.18 -22.65
N ILE A 179 -12.92 -24.42 -21.56
CA ILE A 179 -13.73 -24.74 -20.37
C ILE A 179 -14.99 -23.86 -20.24
N GLY A 180 -14.99 -22.65 -20.82
CA GLY A 180 -16.17 -21.77 -20.97
C GLY A 180 -16.84 -21.29 -19.67
N ALA A 181 -16.32 -21.67 -18.51
CA ALA A 181 -16.74 -21.20 -17.19
C ALA A 181 -15.66 -21.47 -16.15
N ALA A 182 -15.68 -20.72 -15.06
CA ALA A 182 -14.82 -20.95 -13.90
C ALA A 182 -14.99 -22.38 -13.37
N PRO A 183 -13.91 -23.17 -13.23
CA PRO A 183 -14.00 -24.50 -12.63
C PRO A 183 -14.35 -24.37 -11.15
N THR A 184 -15.06 -25.37 -10.60
CA THR A 184 -15.39 -25.45 -9.18
C THR A 184 -14.91 -26.79 -8.60
N HIS A 185 -14.48 -26.79 -7.34
CA HIS A 185 -14.07 -28.01 -6.63
C HIS A 185 -14.42 -27.88 -5.15
N ALA A 186 -15.60 -28.38 -4.77
CA ALA A 186 -16.13 -28.22 -3.41
C ALA A 186 -15.09 -28.60 -2.32
N PRO A 187 -14.89 -27.75 -1.30
CA PRO A 187 -15.66 -26.54 -1.00
C PRO A 187 -15.15 -25.26 -1.69
N TYR A 188 -14.18 -25.34 -2.59
CA TYR A 188 -13.51 -24.18 -3.19
C TYR A 188 -14.24 -23.63 -4.43
N ALA A 189 -14.22 -22.30 -4.52
CA ALA A 189 -14.81 -21.49 -5.59
C ALA A 189 -13.90 -20.28 -5.94
N ASP A 190 -14.29 -19.49 -6.95
CA ASP A 190 -13.57 -18.29 -7.43
C ASP A 190 -12.05 -18.50 -7.65
N PRO A 191 -11.60 -19.53 -8.41
CA PRO A 191 -10.18 -19.79 -8.58
C PRO A 191 -9.45 -18.73 -9.41
N LEU A 192 -8.12 -18.69 -9.26
CA LEU A 192 -7.23 -18.03 -10.21
C LEU A 192 -6.79 -19.01 -11.30
N GLY A 193 -6.94 -18.58 -12.55
CA GLY A 193 -6.56 -19.31 -13.75
C GLY A 193 -5.07 -19.46 -13.91
N LEU A 194 -4.63 -20.70 -14.09
CA LEU A 194 -3.29 -21.04 -14.57
C LEU A 194 -3.36 -22.38 -15.29
N ARG A 195 -2.92 -22.42 -16.55
CA ARG A 195 -2.98 -23.64 -17.34
C ARG A 195 -1.82 -24.59 -17.03
N TRP A 196 -2.17 -25.83 -16.72
CA TRP A 196 -1.24 -26.96 -16.61
C TRP A 196 -1.38 -27.86 -17.84
N ALA A 197 -0.24 -28.25 -18.42
CA ALA A 197 -0.19 -29.15 -19.55
C ALA A 197 -0.67 -30.56 -19.17
N THR A 198 -1.17 -31.29 -20.16
CA THR A 198 -1.72 -32.65 -19.96
C THR A 198 -0.65 -33.68 -19.64
N ASP A 199 0.62 -33.35 -19.90
CA ASP A 199 1.76 -34.20 -19.54
C ASP A 199 1.93 -34.31 -18.02
N HIS A 200 1.36 -33.42 -17.20
CA HIS A 200 1.32 -33.57 -15.75
C HIS A 200 0.46 -34.74 -15.26
N PHE A 201 -0.43 -35.29 -16.09
CA PHE A 201 -1.38 -36.31 -15.66
C PHE A 201 -0.69 -37.64 -15.43
N GLY A 202 -0.89 -38.20 -14.22
CA GLY A 202 -0.22 -39.43 -13.79
C GLY A 202 1.25 -39.23 -13.42
N ASN A 203 1.77 -38.00 -13.50
CA ASN A 203 3.11 -37.69 -13.02
C ASN A 203 3.12 -37.45 -11.51
N THR A 204 4.32 -37.59 -10.95
CA THR A 204 4.60 -37.35 -9.55
C THR A 204 5.83 -36.47 -9.38
N ILE A 205 5.90 -35.78 -8.26
CA ILE A 205 7.02 -34.92 -7.88
C ILE A 205 7.44 -35.30 -6.46
N VAL A 206 8.75 -35.30 -6.19
CA VAL A 206 9.25 -35.47 -4.83
C VAL A 206 9.25 -34.10 -4.17
N ASP A 207 8.56 -34.01 -3.04
CA ASP A 207 8.55 -32.85 -2.15
C ASP A 207 9.94 -32.66 -1.53
N GLY A 208 10.55 -31.50 -1.73
CA GLY A 208 11.88 -31.20 -1.20
C GLY A 208 11.93 -31.00 0.32
N LEU A 209 10.79 -30.71 0.97
CA LEU A 209 10.71 -30.47 2.42
C LEU A 209 10.45 -31.76 3.21
N THR A 210 9.61 -32.65 2.67
CA THR A 210 9.22 -33.89 3.37
C THR A 210 9.83 -35.16 2.79
N GLY A 211 10.30 -35.12 1.54
CA GLY A 211 10.71 -36.30 0.78
C GLY A 211 9.54 -37.16 0.28
N ALA A 212 8.30 -36.75 0.51
CA ALA A 212 7.11 -37.47 0.04
C ALA A 212 6.98 -37.39 -1.49
N THR A 213 6.42 -38.44 -2.09
CA THR A 213 6.05 -38.42 -3.51
C THR A 213 4.61 -37.92 -3.66
N LEU A 214 4.44 -36.78 -4.30
CA LEU A 214 3.17 -36.08 -4.51
C LEU A 214 2.67 -36.33 -5.94
N ALA A 215 1.38 -36.60 -6.12
CA ALA A 215 0.77 -36.79 -7.44
C ALA A 215 0.03 -35.53 -7.89
N PHE A 216 0.03 -35.23 -9.19
CA PHE A 216 -0.64 -34.05 -9.75
C PHE A 216 -2.16 -34.03 -9.50
N GLY A 217 -2.79 -35.19 -9.62
CA GLY A 217 -4.19 -35.43 -9.26
C GLY A 217 -4.32 -36.72 -8.45
N VAL A 218 -5.44 -36.92 -7.76
CA VAL A 218 -5.66 -38.10 -6.92
C VAL A 218 -5.65 -39.37 -7.79
N ALA A 219 -4.85 -40.36 -7.40
CA ALA A 219 -4.78 -41.64 -8.11
C ALA A 219 -6.17 -42.31 -8.14
N GLY A 220 -6.70 -42.58 -9.35
CA GLY A 220 -7.98 -43.26 -9.53
C GLY A 220 -9.20 -42.33 -9.71
N THR A 221 -9.03 -41.01 -9.70
CA THR A 221 -10.07 -40.06 -10.12
C THR A 221 -9.74 -39.46 -11.50
N ALA A 222 -10.76 -39.08 -12.27
CA ALA A 222 -10.53 -38.28 -13.47
C ALA A 222 -10.00 -36.90 -13.04
N VAL A 223 -8.83 -36.51 -13.54
CA VAL A 223 -8.32 -35.15 -13.41
C VAL A 223 -9.40 -34.18 -13.88
N ASN A 224 -9.77 -33.23 -13.03
CA ASN A 224 -10.87 -32.32 -13.32
C ASN A 224 -10.36 -30.99 -13.90
N ALA A 225 -11.29 -30.12 -14.30
CA ALA A 225 -10.94 -28.81 -14.83
C ALA A 225 -10.23 -27.92 -13.80
N TRP A 226 -10.50 -28.11 -12.51
CA TRP A 226 -9.85 -27.38 -11.43
C TRP A 226 -8.35 -27.71 -11.37
N ASP A 227 -7.98 -28.99 -11.29
CA ASP A 227 -6.59 -29.43 -11.27
C ASP A 227 -5.81 -28.88 -12.48
N ARG A 228 -6.43 -28.88 -13.66
CA ARG A 228 -5.79 -28.50 -14.91
C ARG A 228 -5.66 -26.99 -15.13
N TYR A 229 -6.59 -26.17 -14.65
CA TYR A 229 -6.70 -24.77 -15.06
C TYR A 229 -6.58 -23.76 -13.92
N THR A 230 -6.21 -24.18 -12.71
CA THR A 230 -6.09 -23.25 -11.57
C THR A 230 -4.71 -23.26 -10.92
N VAL A 231 -4.39 -22.19 -10.21
CA VAL A 231 -3.21 -22.12 -9.30
C VAL A 231 -3.31 -23.15 -8.17
N ASP A 232 -4.51 -23.34 -7.63
CA ASP A 232 -4.86 -24.19 -6.49
C ASP A 232 -3.82 -24.26 -5.36
N PRO A 233 -3.81 -23.28 -4.44
CA PRO A 233 -3.01 -23.33 -3.22
C PRO A 233 -3.29 -24.55 -2.33
N ALA A 234 -4.39 -25.30 -2.50
CA ALA A 234 -4.66 -26.51 -1.73
C ALA A 234 -3.90 -27.76 -2.24
N ASN A 235 -3.39 -27.74 -3.48
CA ASN A 235 -2.78 -28.90 -4.13
C ASN A 235 -1.29 -29.06 -3.78
N PRO A 236 -0.86 -30.12 -3.07
CA PRO A 236 0.52 -30.30 -2.65
C PRO A 236 1.52 -30.40 -3.81
N TYR A 237 1.16 -31.06 -4.91
CA TYR A 237 2.04 -31.17 -6.08
C TYR A 237 2.34 -29.78 -6.63
N LYS A 238 1.32 -28.94 -6.75
CA LYS A 238 1.48 -27.58 -7.26
C LYS A 238 2.35 -26.75 -6.32
N ARG A 239 2.13 -26.82 -5.00
CA ARG A 239 2.97 -26.15 -3.98
C ARG A 239 4.46 -26.46 -4.15
N GLU A 240 4.84 -27.72 -4.37
CA GLU A 240 6.23 -28.09 -4.64
C GLU A 240 6.76 -27.46 -5.94
N VAL A 241 5.95 -27.37 -7.00
CA VAL A 241 6.35 -26.66 -8.23
C VAL A 241 6.61 -25.19 -7.95
N TYR A 242 5.73 -24.50 -7.22
CA TYR A 242 5.94 -23.10 -6.82
C TYR A 242 7.17 -22.93 -5.91
N ARG A 243 7.46 -23.89 -5.02
CA ARG A 243 8.70 -23.90 -4.21
C ARG A 243 9.94 -23.96 -5.10
N ARG A 244 9.97 -24.83 -6.12
CA ARG A 244 11.11 -24.93 -7.05
C ARG A 244 11.32 -23.65 -7.85
N MET A 245 10.22 -23.00 -8.25
CA MET A 245 10.26 -21.67 -8.85
C MET A 245 10.84 -20.63 -7.88
N GLY A 246 10.37 -20.62 -6.63
CA GLY A 246 10.93 -19.76 -5.57
C GLY A 246 12.43 -20.00 -5.34
N LEU A 247 12.88 -21.26 -5.31
CA LEU A 247 14.29 -21.63 -5.20
C LEU A 247 15.12 -21.11 -6.38
N ALA A 248 14.63 -21.27 -7.61
CA ALA A 248 15.34 -20.75 -8.78
C ALA A 248 15.53 -19.23 -8.71
N VAL A 249 14.50 -18.51 -8.26
CA VAL A 249 14.55 -17.05 -8.08
C VAL A 249 15.49 -16.66 -6.95
N GLY A 250 15.44 -17.36 -5.82
CA GLY A 250 16.36 -17.16 -4.70
C GLY A 250 17.82 -17.33 -5.14
N LEU A 251 18.12 -18.42 -5.85
CA LEU A 251 19.47 -18.67 -6.39
C LEU A 251 19.91 -17.58 -7.37
N ALA A 252 19.01 -17.12 -8.25
CA ALA A 252 19.32 -16.03 -9.19
C ALA A 252 19.64 -14.72 -8.45
N ILE A 253 18.82 -14.33 -7.46
CA ILE A 253 19.07 -13.13 -6.64
C ILE A 253 20.38 -13.26 -5.86
N SER A 254 20.62 -14.41 -5.24
CA SER A 254 21.84 -14.69 -4.47
C SER A 254 23.09 -14.60 -5.34
N ALA A 255 23.06 -15.13 -6.56
CA ALA A 255 24.16 -15.03 -7.52
C ALA A 255 24.47 -13.58 -7.92
N LEU A 256 23.45 -12.71 -7.99
CA LEU A 256 23.60 -11.30 -8.33
C LEU A 256 23.91 -10.41 -7.11
N ALA A 257 23.76 -10.92 -5.89
CA ALA A 257 23.77 -10.13 -4.67
C ALA A 257 25.11 -9.42 -4.42
N ASP A 258 26.22 -10.14 -4.55
CA ASP A 258 27.56 -9.60 -4.27
C ASP A 258 28.09 -8.74 -5.44
N GLU A 259 27.78 -9.13 -6.69
CA GLU A 259 28.19 -8.38 -7.89
C GLU A 259 27.48 -7.01 -7.93
N HIS A 260 26.17 -7.00 -7.69
CA HIS A 260 25.31 -5.83 -7.87
C HIS A 260 24.90 -5.14 -6.58
N GLY A 261 25.29 -5.65 -5.41
CA GLY A 261 24.97 -5.03 -4.11
C GLY A 261 23.48 -5.09 -3.78
N LEU A 262 22.79 -6.16 -4.19
CA LEU A 262 21.33 -6.27 -4.03
C LEU A 262 20.87 -6.27 -2.57
N ARG A 263 21.73 -6.69 -1.64
CA ARG A 263 21.45 -6.72 -0.19
C ARG A 263 21.07 -5.36 0.38
N ASP A 264 21.66 -4.29 -0.15
CA ASP A 264 21.41 -2.92 0.33
C ASP A 264 20.18 -2.29 -0.33
N ILE A 265 19.70 -2.90 -1.41
CA ILE A 265 18.71 -2.33 -2.33
C ILE A 265 17.34 -3.00 -2.14
N ILE A 266 17.29 -4.32 -1.95
CA ILE A 266 16.03 -5.04 -1.78
C ILE A 266 15.53 -4.87 -0.35
N ALA A 267 14.44 -4.12 -0.17
CA ALA A 267 13.76 -3.95 1.10
C ALA A 267 12.61 -4.94 1.32
N GLY A 268 12.07 -5.53 0.26
CA GLY A 268 10.97 -6.48 0.35
C GLY A 268 10.75 -7.28 -0.92
N VAL A 269 10.45 -8.57 -0.77
CA VAL A 269 9.93 -9.44 -1.81
C VAL A 269 8.52 -9.85 -1.39
N GLU A 270 7.53 -9.23 -2.01
CA GLU A 270 6.12 -9.56 -1.80
C GLU A 270 5.76 -10.80 -2.61
N ILE A 271 5.27 -11.84 -1.95
CA ILE A 271 4.86 -13.07 -2.63
C ILE A 271 3.35 -12.99 -2.87
N PHE A 272 2.97 -12.98 -4.15
CA PHE A 272 1.60 -12.70 -4.62
C PHE A 272 1.13 -11.27 -4.32
N ASN A 273 -0.09 -10.93 -4.74
CA ASN A 273 -0.69 -9.61 -4.56
C ASN A 273 -2.22 -9.70 -4.70
N GLU A 274 -2.97 -9.12 -3.75
CA GLU A 274 -4.45 -9.07 -3.75
C GLU A 274 -5.14 -10.43 -3.97
N ILE A 275 -4.57 -11.50 -3.44
CA ILE A 275 -5.07 -12.87 -3.64
C ILE A 275 -6.20 -13.27 -2.68
N GLU A 276 -6.48 -12.46 -1.66
CA GLU A 276 -7.47 -12.75 -0.63
C GLU A 276 -8.91 -12.84 -1.15
N VAL A 277 -9.16 -12.30 -2.34
CA VAL A 277 -10.48 -12.35 -2.99
C VAL A 277 -10.69 -13.59 -3.86
N PHE A 278 -9.68 -14.46 -4.00
CA PHE A 278 -9.69 -15.64 -4.86
C PHE A 278 -9.38 -16.93 -4.12
N HIS A 279 -9.75 -18.06 -4.74
CA HIS A 279 -9.73 -19.39 -4.11
C HIS A 279 -10.44 -19.32 -2.75
N ALA A 280 -11.75 -19.08 -2.82
CA ALA A 280 -12.59 -18.88 -1.65
C ALA A 280 -13.27 -20.19 -1.23
N ILE A 281 -13.56 -20.32 0.06
CA ILE A 281 -14.29 -21.44 0.63
C ILE A 281 -15.78 -21.08 0.66
N GLU A 282 -16.62 -21.89 0.03
CA GLU A 282 -18.07 -21.78 0.15
C GLU A 282 -18.50 -22.29 1.53
N GLY A 283 -18.99 -21.36 2.37
CA GLY A 283 -19.49 -21.66 3.71
C GLY A 283 -20.90 -22.23 3.70
N ASP A 284 -21.31 -22.81 4.82
CA ASP A 284 -22.68 -23.32 5.03
C ASP A 284 -23.76 -22.22 4.90
N ASP A 285 -23.36 -20.95 5.05
CA ASP A 285 -24.19 -19.76 4.85
C ASP A 285 -24.32 -19.34 3.38
N GLY A 286 -23.73 -20.09 2.44
CA GLY A 286 -23.71 -19.81 1.01
C GLY A 286 -22.83 -18.62 0.62
N LYS A 287 -22.02 -18.11 1.55
CA LYS A 287 -21.08 -17.01 1.29
C LYS A 287 -19.69 -17.57 0.98
N LEU A 288 -18.91 -16.75 0.29
CA LEU A 288 -17.52 -17.04 -0.03
C LEU A 288 -16.60 -16.43 1.03
N HIS A 289 -15.97 -17.30 1.81
CA HIS A 289 -15.03 -16.97 2.88
C HIS A 289 -13.57 -17.09 2.39
N PRO A 290 -12.65 -16.28 2.94
CA PRO A 290 -11.25 -16.30 2.52
C PRO A 290 -10.52 -17.59 2.93
N ASP A 291 -9.74 -18.18 2.02
CA ASP A 291 -8.90 -19.36 2.31
C ASP A 291 -7.48 -18.99 2.74
N GLY A 292 -7.34 -18.30 3.88
CA GLY A 292 -6.02 -17.94 4.39
C GLY A 292 -5.11 -19.16 4.65
N ALA A 293 -5.69 -20.34 4.93
CA ALA A 293 -4.94 -21.54 5.25
C ALA A 293 -4.27 -22.16 4.02
N SER A 294 -4.99 -22.39 2.92
CA SER A 294 -4.37 -22.93 1.70
C SER A 294 -3.35 -21.95 1.15
N TRP A 295 -3.67 -20.65 1.14
CA TRP A 295 -2.74 -19.62 0.69
C TRP A 295 -1.49 -19.55 1.59
N GLY A 296 -1.63 -19.73 2.91
CA GLY A 296 -0.51 -19.84 3.83
C GLY A 296 0.39 -21.05 3.55
N ASP A 297 -0.17 -22.20 3.18
CA ASP A 297 0.62 -23.36 2.74
C ASP A 297 1.43 -23.03 1.48
N LEU A 298 0.78 -22.47 0.45
CA LEU A 298 1.46 -22.13 -0.79
C LEU A 298 2.54 -21.06 -0.57
N TYR A 299 2.23 -20.02 0.22
CA TYR A 299 3.20 -19.01 0.63
C TYR A 299 4.42 -19.63 1.27
N TYR A 300 4.23 -20.52 2.25
CA TYR A 300 5.35 -21.17 2.93
C TYR A 300 6.26 -21.93 1.96
N TYR A 301 5.69 -22.66 1.00
CA TYR A 301 6.47 -23.36 0.00
C TYR A 301 7.29 -22.40 -0.85
N VAL A 302 6.72 -21.30 -1.32
CA VAL A 302 7.49 -20.29 -2.08
C VAL A 302 8.59 -19.66 -1.21
N ALA A 303 8.24 -19.23 0.00
CA ALA A 303 9.15 -18.62 0.97
C ALA A 303 10.33 -19.55 1.32
N ALA A 304 10.06 -20.82 1.61
CA ALA A 304 11.08 -21.81 1.91
C ALA A 304 12.02 -22.04 0.72
N GLY A 305 11.47 -22.08 -0.52
CA GLY A 305 12.29 -22.13 -1.73
C GLY A 305 13.20 -20.91 -1.88
N LEU A 306 12.64 -19.70 -1.74
CA LEU A 306 13.41 -18.45 -1.79
C LEU A 306 14.54 -18.43 -0.76
N LEU A 307 14.25 -18.78 0.51
CA LEU A 307 15.23 -18.77 1.59
C LEU A 307 16.26 -19.88 1.48
N GLU A 308 15.94 -21.00 0.82
CA GLU A 308 16.91 -22.03 0.46
C GLU A 308 17.94 -21.51 -0.55
N GLY A 309 17.49 -20.71 -1.52
CA GLY A 309 18.38 -20.07 -2.51
C GLY A 309 19.06 -18.79 -2.01
N CYS A 310 18.42 -18.07 -1.09
CA CYS A 310 18.79 -16.72 -0.65
C CYS A 310 18.30 -16.44 0.77
N ASP A 311 19.14 -16.72 1.76
CA ASP A 311 18.78 -16.76 3.20
C ASP A 311 18.54 -15.39 3.87
N TRP A 312 18.74 -14.29 3.15
CA TRP A 312 18.67 -12.93 3.69
C TRP A 312 17.51 -12.11 3.16
N LEU A 313 16.68 -12.67 2.26
CA LEU A 313 15.60 -11.92 1.63
C LEU A 313 14.53 -11.50 2.65
N PRO A 314 14.18 -10.20 2.72
CA PRO A 314 13.02 -9.78 3.49
C PRO A 314 11.74 -10.18 2.74
N LEU A 315 11.05 -11.20 3.25
CA LEU A 315 9.83 -11.73 2.62
C LEU A 315 8.58 -11.03 3.14
N TRP A 316 7.68 -10.67 2.22
CA TRP A 316 6.44 -9.98 2.55
C TRP A 316 5.27 -10.87 2.16
N ILE A 317 4.23 -10.87 3.00
CA ILE A 317 2.97 -11.55 2.68
C ILE A 317 2.22 -10.75 1.59
N PRO A 318 1.26 -11.38 0.89
CA PRO A 318 0.57 -10.71 -0.21
C PRO A 318 -0.05 -9.38 0.21
N GLY A 319 0.02 -8.37 -0.66
CA GLY A 319 -0.70 -7.11 -0.48
C GLY A 319 -2.20 -7.35 -0.32
N ILE A 320 -2.83 -6.62 0.62
CA ILE A 320 -4.25 -6.75 0.95
C ILE A 320 -5.04 -5.63 0.27
N ALA A 321 -6.01 -5.97 -0.57
CA ALA A 321 -6.82 -4.98 -1.27
C ALA A 321 -7.76 -4.23 -0.31
N SER A 322 -8.17 -3.01 -0.68
CA SER A 322 -9.22 -2.28 0.03
C SER A 322 -10.51 -3.08 0.09
N TYR A 323 -11.25 -2.94 1.20
CA TYR A 323 -12.52 -3.62 1.40
C TYR A 323 -13.59 -3.09 0.43
N ASN A 324 -14.59 -3.93 0.15
CA ASN A 324 -15.81 -3.60 -0.57
C ASN A 324 -16.92 -4.53 -0.05
N ASP A 325 -17.86 -3.98 0.70
CA ASP A 325 -18.92 -4.78 1.32
C ASP A 325 -19.91 -5.29 0.28
N THR A 326 -19.89 -6.61 0.07
CA THR A 326 -20.84 -7.28 -0.82
C THR A 326 -21.53 -8.42 -0.08
N ALA A 327 -22.84 -8.57 -0.27
CA ALA A 327 -23.64 -9.53 0.50
C ALA A 327 -23.20 -11.01 0.36
N ARG A 328 -22.50 -11.36 -0.72
CA ARG A 328 -22.11 -12.75 -1.06
C ARG A 328 -20.62 -13.05 -0.79
N LYS A 329 -19.72 -12.07 -0.86
CA LYS A 329 -18.27 -12.31 -0.78
C LYS A 329 -17.69 -11.72 0.50
N VAL A 330 -17.63 -12.54 1.55
CA VAL A 330 -16.95 -12.18 2.81
C VAL A 330 -15.48 -11.87 2.54
N THR A 331 -14.85 -12.52 1.56
CA THR A 331 -13.48 -12.22 1.08
C THR A 331 -13.23 -10.75 0.71
N ARG A 332 -14.29 -9.96 0.48
CA ARG A 332 -14.21 -8.53 0.16
C ARG A 332 -14.55 -7.62 1.34
N THR A 333 -15.19 -8.11 2.40
CA THR A 333 -15.49 -7.31 3.59
C THR A 333 -14.24 -7.09 4.43
N TRP A 334 -14.25 -6.06 5.28
CA TRP A 334 -13.11 -5.79 6.18
C TRP A 334 -12.80 -6.98 7.11
N ASP A 335 -13.83 -7.62 7.66
CA ASP A 335 -13.65 -8.81 8.50
C ASP A 335 -12.99 -9.96 7.73
N GLY A 336 -13.37 -10.17 6.47
CA GLY A 336 -12.73 -11.18 5.63
C GLY A 336 -11.27 -10.86 5.32
N LYS A 337 -10.89 -9.57 5.17
CA LYS A 337 -9.47 -9.19 5.02
C LYS A 337 -8.65 -9.59 6.25
N GLN A 338 -9.19 -9.31 7.44
CA GLN A 338 -8.54 -9.69 8.71
C GLN A 338 -8.49 -11.22 8.89
N GLU A 339 -9.57 -11.92 8.54
CA GLU A 339 -9.65 -13.39 8.60
C GLU A 339 -8.61 -14.03 7.67
N PHE A 340 -8.47 -13.52 6.44
CA PHE A 340 -7.46 -13.99 5.50
C PHE A 340 -6.04 -13.84 6.07
N LEU A 341 -5.70 -12.63 6.55
CA LEU A 341 -4.39 -12.35 7.11
C LEU A 341 -4.08 -13.24 8.32
N ASP A 342 -5.00 -13.33 9.27
CA ASP A 342 -4.82 -14.19 10.44
C ASP A 342 -4.75 -15.67 10.05
N GLY A 343 -5.51 -16.08 9.03
CA GLY A 343 -5.47 -17.42 8.45
C GLY A 343 -4.10 -17.79 7.88
N ILE A 344 -3.49 -16.91 7.08
CA ILE A 344 -2.12 -17.08 6.59
C ILE A 344 -1.16 -17.22 7.76
N LEU A 345 -1.17 -16.27 8.70
CA LEU A 345 -0.18 -16.25 9.79
C LEU A 345 -0.32 -17.46 10.73
N ARG A 346 -1.56 -17.91 11.02
CA ARG A 346 -1.80 -19.16 11.75
C ARG A 346 -1.23 -20.36 11.01
N GLN A 347 -1.44 -20.41 9.70
CA GLN A 347 -0.93 -21.51 8.92
C GLN A 347 0.59 -21.51 8.88
N LEU A 348 1.24 -20.36 8.69
CA LEU A 348 2.70 -20.24 8.72
C LEU A 348 3.27 -20.71 10.06
N ASP A 349 2.67 -20.30 11.18
CA ASP A 349 3.11 -20.74 12.51
C ASP A 349 2.97 -22.26 12.71
N ARG A 350 1.93 -22.86 12.12
CA ARG A 350 1.75 -24.32 12.08
C ARG A 350 2.83 -24.98 11.22
N VAL A 351 2.92 -24.63 9.94
CA VAL A 351 3.73 -25.37 8.96
C VAL A 351 5.23 -25.17 9.14
N ARG A 352 5.69 -24.03 9.67
CA ARG A 352 7.12 -23.82 9.95
C ARG A 352 7.70 -24.82 10.94
N THR A 353 6.85 -25.37 11.82
CA THR A 353 7.24 -26.41 12.79
C THR A 353 7.14 -27.83 12.24
N GLU A 354 6.27 -28.04 11.24
CA GLU A 354 6.05 -29.34 10.61
C GLU A 354 7.01 -29.60 9.43
N LEU A 355 7.36 -28.56 8.68
CA LEU A 355 8.12 -28.63 7.43
C LEU A 355 9.48 -27.96 7.61
N LEU A 356 10.53 -28.74 7.84
CA LEU A 356 11.86 -28.19 8.11
C LEU A 356 12.60 -27.85 6.83
N LEU A 357 13.12 -26.62 6.71
CA LEU A 357 14.04 -26.25 5.64
C LEU A 357 15.47 -26.63 6.06
N GLY A 358 16.13 -27.56 5.36
CA GLY A 358 17.49 -27.97 5.72
C GLY A 358 17.62 -28.52 7.16
N GLY A 359 16.53 -29.05 7.73
CA GLY A 359 16.49 -29.55 9.10
C GLY A 359 16.29 -28.48 10.19
N ARG A 360 16.03 -27.21 9.82
CA ARG A 360 15.68 -26.15 10.76
C ARG A 360 14.24 -25.67 10.58
N THR A 361 13.66 -25.20 11.68
CA THR A 361 12.44 -24.39 11.67
C THR A 361 12.78 -22.98 11.22
N LEU A 362 11.96 -22.41 10.35
CA LEU A 362 12.02 -21.00 10.00
C LEU A 362 11.32 -20.18 11.09
N GLU A 363 11.92 -19.07 11.47
CA GLU A 363 11.27 -18.13 12.37
C GLU A 363 10.19 -17.31 11.65
N MET A 364 9.20 -16.82 12.40
CA MET A 364 8.11 -16.05 11.80
C MET A 364 8.60 -14.75 11.16
N ASP A 365 9.63 -14.13 11.72
CA ASP A 365 10.24 -12.90 11.20
C ASP A 365 11.13 -13.14 9.96
N GLU A 366 11.62 -14.37 9.75
CA GLU A 366 12.21 -14.79 8.47
C GLU A 366 11.15 -14.97 7.38
N LEU A 367 9.94 -15.39 7.77
CA LEU A 367 8.83 -15.61 6.85
C LEU A 367 8.03 -14.33 6.55
N VAL A 368 7.98 -13.37 7.48
CA VAL A 368 7.13 -12.18 7.39
C VAL A 368 7.86 -10.94 7.89
N ALA A 369 8.54 -10.26 6.97
CA ALA A 369 9.16 -8.96 7.18
C ALA A 369 8.18 -7.79 6.96
N GLY A 370 7.06 -7.99 6.27
CA GLY A 370 6.05 -6.93 6.09
C GLY A 370 4.79 -7.34 5.32
N VAL A 371 3.85 -6.39 5.25
CA VAL A 371 2.56 -6.45 4.54
C VAL A 371 2.20 -5.07 3.99
N ASP A 372 1.74 -5.00 2.74
CA ASP A 372 1.17 -3.78 2.15
C ASP A 372 -0.35 -3.81 2.25
N TYR A 373 -0.95 -2.69 2.64
CA TYR A 373 -2.38 -2.47 2.58
C TYR A 373 -2.71 -1.47 1.47
N HIS A 374 -3.55 -1.88 0.55
CA HIS A 374 -3.93 -1.07 -0.59
C HIS A 374 -5.20 -0.30 -0.27
N TYR A 375 -5.16 1.03 -0.36
CA TYR A 375 -6.25 1.91 -0.01
C TYR A 375 -6.74 2.72 -1.24
N TYR A 376 -7.68 2.12 -1.96
CA TYR A 376 -8.25 2.64 -3.21
C TYR A 376 -9.69 3.11 -3.11
N HIS A 377 -10.03 4.09 -3.94
CA HIS A 377 -11.40 4.55 -4.16
C HIS A 377 -11.86 3.96 -5.50
N ARG A 378 -12.83 3.04 -5.46
CA ARG A 378 -13.11 2.17 -6.60
C ARG A 378 -14.08 2.78 -7.61
N LYS A 379 -15.09 3.59 -7.22
CA LYS A 379 -16.10 4.21 -8.11
C LYS A 379 -16.80 5.45 -7.50
N ALA A 380 -17.55 6.16 -8.35
CA ALA A 380 -18.69 7.01 -7.99
C ALA A 380 -19.59 6.33 -6.94
N GLY A 381 -19.79 6.96 -5.78
CA GLY A 381 -20.62 6.39 -4.70
C GLY A 381 -19.96 5.23 -3.93
N GLU A 382 -18.67 4.96 -4.13
CA GLU A 382 -17.84 4.03 -3.34
C GLU A 382 -16.66 4.76 -2.68
N THR A 383 -16.80 6.07 -2.45
CA THR A 383 -15.78 6.89 -1.77
C THR A 383 -15.72 6.52 -0.29
N GLN A 384 -14.55 6.10 0.18
CA GLN A 384 -14.36 5.66 1.57
C GLN A 384 -13.80 6.79 2.42
N SER A 385 -14.44 7.07 3.55
CA SER A 385 -13.94 8.03 4.54
C SER A 385 -12.51 7.70 4.94
N LEU A 386 -11.68 8.73 5.06
CA LEU A 386 -10.31 8.57 5.56
C LEU A 386 -10.25 8.08 7.01
N LEU A 387 -11.37 8.10 7.75
CA LEU A 387 -11.47 7.58 9.12
C LEU A 387 -11.26 6.07 9.19
N TYR A 388 -11.56 5.33 8.10
CA TYR A 388 -11.31 3.89 8.06
C TYR A 388 -9.81 3.57 8.06
N LEU A 389 -9.00 4.34 7.34
CA LEU A 389 -7.60 3.99 7.12
C LEU A 389 -6.80 3.84 8.45
N PRO A 390 -6.86 4.76 9.43
CA PRO A 390 -6.18 4.54 10.71
C PRO A 390 -6.65 3.30 11.48
N VAL A 391 -7.96 3.05 11.56
CA VAL A 391 -8.49 1.92 12.33
C VAL A 391 -8.19 0.58 11.66
N GLU A 392 -8.18 0.56 10.33
CA GLU A 392 -7.83 -0.61 9.54
C GLU A 392 -6.36 -0.99 9.72
N LEU A 393 -5.46 -0.01 9.63
CA LEU A 393 -4.03 -0.22 9.89
C LEU A 393 -3.76 -0.66 11.34
N ALA A 394 -4.46 -0.08 12.31
CA ALA A 394 -4.35 -0.50 13.70
C ALA A 394 -4.79 -1.96 13.89
N ALA A 395 -5.89 -2.38 13.24
CA ALA A 395 -6.36 -3.76 13.28
C ALA A 395 -5.38 -4.75 12.60
N LEU A 396 -4.81 -4.40 11.44
CA LEU A 396 -3.75 -5.21 10.81
C LEU A 396 -2.51 -5.33 11.71
N ARG A 397 -2.08 -4.23 12.33
CA ARG A 397 -0.99 -4.23 13.31
C ARG A 397 -1.26 -5.15 14.50
N GLN A 398 -2.50 -5.17 15.00
CA GLN A 398 -2.89 -6.10 16.07
C GLN A 398 -2.84 -7.55 15.63
N VAL A 399 -3.26 -7.88 14.40
CA VAL A 399 -3.14 -9.24 13.84
C VAL A 399 -1.68 -9.68 13.79
N LEU A 400 -0.77 -8.84 13.28
CA LEU A 400 0.68 -9.11 13.27
C LEU A 400 1.25 -9.28 14.69
N THR A 401 0.92 -8.35 15.60
CA THR A 401 1.45 -8.35 16.97
C THR A 401 1.03 -9.60 17.75
N ARG A 402 -0.21 -10.08 17.58
CA ARG A 402 -0.68 -11.35 18.18
C ARG A 402 0.13 -12.57 17.75
N ARG A 403 0.89 -12.47 16.66
CA ARG A 403 1.75 -13.52 16.10
C ARG A 403 3.24 -13.27 16.37
N GLY A 404 3.58 -12.32 17.23
CA GLY A 404 4.97 -11.97 17.56
C GLY A 404 5.69 -11.18 16.46
N LEU A 405 4.94 -10.58 15.52
CA LEU A 405 5.45 -9.82 14.38
C LEU A 405 5.31 -8.30 14.60
N GLN A 406 5.59 -7.81 15.81
CA GLN A 406 5.47 -6.39 16.11
C GLN A 406 6.37 -5.50 15.23
N ASP A 407 7.50 -6.05 14.76
CA ASP A 407 8.50 -5.34 13.95
C ASP A 407 8.29 -5.47 12.43
N ALA A 408 7.36 -6.32 11.99
CA ALA A 408 7.03 -6.47 10.57
C ALA A 408 6.51 -5.13 10.01
N LYS A 409 6.94 -4.76 8.81
CA LYS A 409 6.56 -3.49 8.19
C LYS A 409 5.10 -3.51 7.76
N LEU A 410 4.34 -2.51 8.15
CA LEU A 410 2.99 -2.25 7.64
C LEU A 410 3.07 -1.07 6.68
N THR A 411 2.70 -1.26 5.43
CA THR A 411 2.80 -0.20 4.43
C THR A 411 1.46 0.14 3.80
N VAL A 412 1.40 1.34 3.24
CA VAL A 412 0.29 1.80 2.41
C VAL A 412 0.88 2.49 1.20
N VAL A 413 1.47 1.69 0.31
CA VAL A 413 2.15 2.22 -0.89
C VAL A 413 1.16 2.35 -2.06
N GLU A 414 0.16 1.49 -2.09
CA GLU A 414 -0.98 1.58 -2.99
C GLU A 414 -2.08 2.46 -2.41
N SER A 415 -1.85 3.78 -2.37
CA SER A 415 -2.89 4.76 -2.02
C SER A 415 -3.07 5.82 -3.09
N GLY A 416 -4.33 6.05 -3.49
CA GLY A 416 -4.66 7.16 -4.39
C GLY A 416 -6.13 7.28 -4.73
N VAL A 417 -6.45 8.31 -5.52
CA VAL A 417 -7.78 8.57 -6.08
C VAL A 417 -7.75 8.48 -7.61
N ASN A 418 -8.72 7.77 -8.17
CA ASN A 418 -8.93 7.71 -9.60
C ASN A 418 -9.74 8.92 -10.03
N VAL A 419 -9.17 9.73 -10.92
CA VAL A 419 -9.88 10.87 -11.48
C VAL A 419 -9.52 10.96 -12.95
N VAL A 420 -10.46 10.60 -13.82
CA VAL A 420 -10.37 10.77 -15.27
C VAL A 420 -11.60 11.58 -15.66
N CYS A 421 -11.41 12.81 -16.16
CA CYS A 421 -12.55 13.64 -16.56
C CYS A 421 -13.16 13.10 -17.86
N ASP A 422 -14.49 13.13 -18.00
CA ASP A 422 -15.12 13.11 -19.31
C ASP A 422 -14.63 14.38 -20.02
N GLY A 423 -13.91 14.28 -21.13
CA GLY A 423 -13.13 15.41 -21.62
C GLY A 423 -13.95 16.52 -22.33
N SER A 424 -15.09 16.85 -21.77
CA SER A 424 -15.87 18.07 -21.99
C SER A 424 -15.29 19.29 -21.26
N SER A 425 -14.33 19.10 -20.34
CA SER A 425 -13.74 20.19 -19.53
C SER A 425 -12.76 21.07 -20.34
N PRO A 426 -12.68 22.38 -20.03
CA PRO A 426 -11.86 23.33 -20.78
C PRO A 426 -10.39 22.89 -20.76
N ALA A 427 -9.75 22.99 -21.93
CA ALA A 427 -8.33 22.69 -22.13
C ALA A 427 -7.46 23.29 -21.02
N PRO A 428 -6.35 22.62 -20.62
CA PRO A 428 -5.43 23.14 -19.62
C PRO A 428 -5.07 24.59 -19.97
N THR A 429 -5.44 25.51 -19.08
CA THR A 429 -5.16 26.93 -19.31
C THR A 429 -3.65 27.15 -19.28
N THR A 430 -3.16 28.10 -20.06
CA THR A 430 -1.73 28.39 -20.21
C THR A 430 -1.05 28.94 -18.95
N ALA A 431 -1.75 29.03 -17.80
CA ALA A 431 -1.27 29.70 -16.59
C ALA A 431 -1.15 28.79 -15.35
N TYR A 432 -1.84 27.66 -15.25
CA TYR A 432 -1.79 26.78 -14.08
C TYR A 432 -2.39 25.42 -14.45
N ASP A 433 -1.70 24.32 -14.13
CA ASP A 433 -2.15 22.97 -14.48
C ASP A 433 -3.11 22.39 -13.44
N SER A 434 -4.20 23.11 -13.17
CA SER A 434 -5.35 22.60 -12.39
C SER A 434 -6.36 21.84 -13.24
N GLY A 435 -6.29 21.99 -14.56
CA GLY A 435 -7.31 21.49 -15.49
C GLY A 435 -7.45 19.97 -15.52
N CYS A 436 -8.42 19.51 -16.32
CA CYS A 436 -8.51 18.11 -16.69
C CYS A 436 -7.47 17.75 -17.76
N GLU A 437 -7.10 16.48 -17.82
CA GLU A 437 -6.51 15.91 -19.04
C GLU A 437 -7.60 15.86 -20.13
N SER A 438 -7.25 16.11 -21.39
CA SER A 438 -8.25 16.34 -22.45
C SER A 438 -9.04 15.07 -22.81
N ALA A 439 -10.22 15.18 -23.47
CA ALA A 439 -10.97 14.00 -23.97
C ALA A 439 -10.17 13.13 -24.93
N THR A 440 -9.20 13.71 -25.63
CA THR A 440 -8.33 12.93 -26.52
C THR A 440 -7.27 12.16 -25.73
N ASP A 441 -7.01 12.56 -24.48
CA ASP A 441 -6.14 11.90 -23.50
C ASP A 441 -6.93 10.93 -22.60
N ALA A 442 -8.26 11.11 -22.50
CA ALA A 442 -9.20 10.34 -21.71
C ALA A 442 -10.20 9.59 -22.62
N TRP A 443 -9.87 8.33 -22.92
CA TRP A 443 -10.74 7.22 -23.31
C TRP A 443 -12.00 7.52 -24.16
N ALA A 444 -11.99 7.04 -25.41
CA ALA A 444 -13.21 6.56 -26.06
C ALA A 444 -13.25 5.03 -25.89
N GLU A 445 -14.20 4.54 -25.09
CA GLU A 445 -14.62 3.13 -25.01
C GLU A 445 -13.62 2.17 -24.32
N TYR A 446 -13.88 1.89 -23.04
CA TYR A 446 -13.45 0.65 -22.38
C TYR A 446 -14.23 -0.52 -23.03
N PRO A 447 -13.59 -1.54 -23.61
CA PRO A 447 -14.29 -2.79 -23.91
C PRO A 447 -14.50 -3.54 -22.59
N ASP A 448 -15.74 -3.53 -22.08
CA ASP A 448 -16.46 -4.46 -21.18
C ASP A 448 -15.69 -5.36 -20.17
N PHE A 449 -14.44 -5.07 -19.82
CA PHE A 449 -13.86 -5.52 -18.58
C PHE A 449 -14.43 -4.64 -17.47
N GLU A 450 -14.82 -5.25 -16.35
CA GLU A 450 -15.16 -4.56 -15.10
C GLU A 450 -13.94 -3.77 -14.61
N ALA A 451 -13.62 -2.65 -15.26
CA ALA A 451 -12.67 -1.69 -14.74
C ALA A 451 -13.18 -1.25 -13.35
N PRO A 452 -12.29 -1.11 -12.34
CA PRO A 452 -12.61 -0.26 -11.21
C PRO A 452 -13.07 1.07 -11.80
N GLY A 453 -14.29 1.46 -11.45
CA GLY A 453 -15.15 2.23 -12.33
C GLY A 453 -14.54 3.59 -12.58
N THR A 454 -14.67 4.04 -13.82
CA THR A 454 -14.28 5.37 -14.24
C THR A 454 -15.07 6.39 -13.41
N ALA A 455 -14.37 7.10 -12.54
CA ALA A 455 -14.98 8.20 -11.80
C ALA A 455 -15.40 9.29 -12.80
N THR A 456 -16.65 9.73 -12.77
CA THR A 456 -17.14 10.82 -13.62
C THR A 456 -16.75 12.17 -13.02
N THR A 457 -16.97 13.26 -13.76
CA THR A 457 -16.71 14.62 -13.26
C THR A 457 -17.50 14.95 -11.98
N ASP A 458 -18.58 14.21 -11.69
CA ASP A 458 -19.46 14.31 -10.53
C ASP A 458 -18.90 13.68 -9.23
N ASP A 459 -17.83 12.89 -9.31
CA ASP A 459 -17.26 12.17 -8.14
C ASP A 459 -16.27 13.00 -7.31
N ARG A 460 -16.03 14.23 -7.73
CA ARG A 460 -15.12 15.15 -7.05
C ARG A 460 -15.92 16.05 -6.11
N PRO A 461 -15.37 16.36 -4.92
CA PRO A 461 -16.02 17.30 -4.00
C PRO A 461 -16.16 18.69 -4.64
N PRO A 462 -17.18 19.48 -4.26
CA PRO A 462 -17.24 20.87 -4.68
C PRO A 462 -16.08 21.68 -4.11
N TRP A 463 -15.60 22.68 -4.85
CA TRP A 463 -14.45 23.50 -4.48
C TRP A 463 -14.85 24.79 -3.75
N TYR A 464 -14.46 24.89 -2.49
CA TYR A 464 -14.77 26.05 -1.65
C TYR A 464 -13.53 26.87 -1.26
N VAL A 465 -13.76 28.12 -0.89
CA VAL A 465 -12.78 29.00 -0.24
C VAL A 465 -13.37 29.58 1.03
N CYS A 466 -12.58 29.50 2.11
CA CYS A 466 -12.93 30.10 3.40
C CYS A 466 -12.45 31.55 3.46
N GLY A 467 -13.36 32.51 3.31
CA GLY A 467 -13.08 33.93 3.47
C GLY A 467 -13.11 34.40 4.92
N THR A 468 -12.63 35.62 5.19
CA THR A 468 -12.73 36.26 6.51
C THR A 468 -14.17 36.65 6.90
N GLY A 469 -15.08 36.77 5.91
CA GLY A 469 -16.50 37.14 6.11
C GLY A 469 -17.52 36.08 5.69
N GLY A 470 -17.13 34.85 5.39
CA GLY A 470 -18.04 33.77 4.95
C GLY A 470 -17.36 32.70 4.10
N VAL A 471 -18.16 31.78 3.56
CA VAL A 471 -17.73 30.70 2.66
C VAL A 471 -18.20 31.01 1.24
N THR A 472 -17.31 30.93 0.27
CA THR A 472 -17.63 31.14 -1.15
C THR A 472 -17.29 29.88 -1.93
N LEU A 473 -18.21 29.44 -2.80
CA LEU A 473 -17.90 28.43 -3.82
C LEU A 473 -17.10 29.10 -4.93
N GLU A 474 -15.89 28.61 -5.23
CA GLU A 474 -14.99 29.21 -6.22
C GLU A 474 -14.78 28.25 -7.40
N GLY A 475 -15.18 28.66 -8.62
CA GLY A 475 -15.02 27.83 -9.83
C GLY A 475 -16.20 26.91 -10.16
N MET A 476 -16.00 25.99 -11.11
CA MET A 476 -17.00 24.96 -11.50
C MET A 476 -17.53 24.23 -10.27
N SER A 477 -18.71 23.63 -10.33
CA SER A 477 -19.38 22.95 -9.20
C SER A 477 -18.57 21.80 -8.55
N VAL A 478 -17.36 21.50 -9.04
CA VAL A 478 -16.52 20.34 -8.71
C VAL A 478 -15.03 20.74 -8.72
N ALA A 479 -14.25 20.17 -7.81
CA ALA A 479 -12.81 20.42 -7.68
C ALA A 479 -12.03 20.11 -8.97
N PRO A 480 -11.00 20.90 -9.34
CA PRO A 480 -10.15 20.55 -10.47
C PRO A 480 -9.45 19.20 -10.23
N ALA A 481 -9.40 18.34 -11.25
CA ALA A 481 -9.02 16.94 -11.10
C ALA A 481 -7.58 16.75 -10.58
N ASN A 482 -6.64 17.46 -11.19
CA ASN A 482 -5.22 17.42 -10.82
C ASN A 482 -4.97 17.99 -9.43
N ASP A 483 -5.71 19.03 -9.01
CA ASP A 483 -5.63 19.57 -7.65
C ASP A 483 -6.22 18.60 -6.61
N PHE A 484 -7.35 17.95 -6.92
CA PHE A 484 -7.96 16.97 -6.02
C PHE A 484 -7.07 15.74 -5.80
N GLN A 485 -6.41 15.22 -6.85
CA GLN A 485 -5.41 14.16 -6.73
C GLN A 485 -4.26 14.59 -5.79
N ALA A 486 -3.72 15.79 -6.01
CA ALA A 486 -2.60 16.29 -5.23
C ALA A 486 -2.96 16.63 -3.77
N ALA A 487 -4.15 17.16 -3.51
CA ALA A 487 -4.68 17.36 -2.17
C ALA A 487 -4.93 16.01 -1.47
N SER A 488 -5.46 15.02 -2.18
CA SER A 488 -5.70 13.67 -1.65
C SER A 488 -4.40 12.98 -1.21
N LEU A 489 -3.29 13.22 -1.90
CA LEU A 489 -1.97 12.73 -1.50
C LEU A 489 -1.62 13.16 -0.06
N TRP A 490 -1.76 14.45 0.25
CA TRP A 490 -1.53 14.96 1.60
C TRP A 490 -2.43 14.27 2.63
N LYS A 491 -3.73 14.21 2.34
CA LYS A 491 -4.74 13.69 3.28
C LYS A 491 -4.51 12.21 3.58
N ARG A 492 -4.30 11.39 2.54
CA ARG A 492 -4.08 9.93 2.67
C ARG A 492 -2.77 9.59 3.35
N PHE A 493 -1.68 10.27 2.97
CA PHE A 493 -0.38 10.02 3.59
C PHE A 493 -0.43 10.30 5.08
N VAL A 494 -1.11 11.37 5.47
CA VAL A 494 -1.27 11.71 6.88
C VAL A 494 -2.19 10.74 7.61
N ALA A 495 -3.32 10.34 7.02
CA ALA A 495 -4.17 9.30 7.59
C ALA A 495 -3.41 7.97 7.78
N ALA A 496 -2.59 7.56 6.80
CA ALA A 496 -1.75 6.37 6.92
C ALA A 496 -0.67 6.51 8.01
N MET A 497 -0.03 7.68 8.14
CA MET A 497 0.91 7.95 9.25
C MET A 497 0.22 7.83 10.62
N ILE A 498 -0.99 8.35 10.75
CA ILE A 498 -1.80 8.23 11.98
C ILE A 498 -2.17 6.78 12.26
N GLY A 499 -2.45 5.98 11.23
CA GLY A 499 -2.66 4.54 11.37
C GLY A 499 -1.40 3.73 11.72
N GLY A 500 -0.23 4.36 11.79
CA GLY A 500 1.02 3.68 12.12
C GLY A 500 1.66 2.91 10.96
N ALA A 501 1.40 3.34 9.71
CA ALA A 501 2.14 2.84 8.56
C ALA A 501 3.63 3.20 8.66
N ASP A 502 4.50 2.20 8.47
CA ASP A 502 5.94 2.35 8.42
C ASP A 502 6.39 3.09 7.15
N ILE A 503 5.86 2.65 6.01
CA ILE A 503 6.11 3.20 4.68
C ILE A 503 4.77 3.58 4.06
N ILE A 504 4.69 4.78 3.52
CA ILE A 504 3.51 5.35 2.87
C ILE A 504 3.88 5.75 1.45
N GLY A 505 2.99 5.53 0.51
CA GLY A 505 3.29 5.82 -0.87
C GLY A 505 2.08 6.15 -1.70
N TRP A 506 2.40 6.72 -2.86
CA TRP A 506 1.42 7.16 -3.82
C TRP A 506 1.32 6.14 -4.94
N HIS A 507 0.08 5.79 -5.25
CA HIS A 507 -0.29 5.06 -6.46
C HIS A 507 -1.42 5.83 -7.13
N THR A 508 -1.22 6.27 -8.37
CA THR A 508 -2.35 6.76 -9.18
C THR A 508 -2.52 5.91 -10.41
N HIS A 509 -3.77 5.49 -10.64
CA HIS A 509 -4.13 4.87 -11.90
C HIS A 509 -4.18 5.96 -12.97
N LEU A 510 -3.10 6.03 -13.76
CA LEU A 510 -3.25 6.45 -15.14
C LEU A 510 -3.55 5.19 -15.94
N SER A 511 -4.67 5.17 -16.66
CA SER A 511 -5.05 4.04 -17.48
C SER A 511 -5.07 4.45 -18.96
N ASN A 512 -4.70 3.53 -19.85
CA ASN A 512 -4.90 3.65 -21.29
C ASN A 512 -5.46 2.33 -21.85
N ASN A 513 -5.84 2.31 -23.13
CA ASN A 513 -6.44 1.12 -23.78
C ASN A 513 -5.56 -0.14 -23.71
N ALA A 514 -4.26 -0.01 -23.45
CA ALA A 514 -3.33 -1.12 -23.31
C ALA A 514 -3.04 -1.51 -21.85
N SER A 515 -3.49 -0.72 -20.85
CA SER A 515 -3.02 -0.84 -19.47
C SER A 515 -3.79 0.03 -18.48
N SER A 516 -4.32 -0.58 -17.42
CA SER A 516 -4.86 0.11 -16.23
C SER A 516 -3.82 0.84 -15.36
N PHE A 517 -2.51 0.59 -15.59
CA PHE A 517 -1.38 1.17 -14.83
C PHE A 517 -0.32 1.81 -15.76
N ALA A 518 -0.79 2.68 -16.64
CA ALA A 518 -0.02 3.37 -17.66
C ALA A 518 0.86 4.53 -17.16
N GLY A 519 0.97 4.82 -15.87
CA GLY A 519 1.85 5.87 -15.36
C GLY A 519 1.89 5.92 -13.84
N THR A 520 2.70 6.82 -13.28
CA THR A 520 2.73 7.09 -11.83
C THR A 520 1.70 8.10 -11.39
N GLY A 521 1.19 8.94 -12.32
CA GLY A 521 0.27 10.05 -12.05
C GLY A 521 0.82 11.16 -11.16
N LEU A 522 2.14 11.14 -10.90
CA LEU A 522 2.88 12.31 -10.43
C LEU A 522 3.23 13.24 -11.61
N ARG A 523 3.41 12.67 -12.80
CA ARG A 523 3.68 13.41 -14.03
C ARG A 523 2.54 13.20 -15.02
N ARG A 524 2.50 14.04 -16.05
CA ARG A 524 1.81 13.74 -17.31
C ARG A 524 2.60 12.66 -18.05
N ASP A 525 2.70 11.49 -17.44
CA ASP A 525 3.31 10.30 -18.01
C ASP A 525 2.50 9.98 -19.29
N PHE A 526 3.09 10.24 -20.47
CA PHE A 526 2.36 10.59 -21.70
C PHE A 526 1.35 9.56 -22.23
N HIS A 527 0.39 10.13 -22.97
CA HIS A 527 -0.88 9.59 -23.45
C HIS A 527 -0.80 8.69 -24.69
N ASP A 528 0.39 8.42 -25.25
CA ASP A 528 0.62 7.50 -26.37
C ASP A 528 2.08 7.00 -26.41
N LYS A 529 2.32 5.83 -27.02
CA LYS A 529 3.64 5.12 -27.03
C LYS A 529 4.79 5.85 -27.74
N ASP A 530 4.49 6.85 -28.57
CA ASP A 530 5.45 7.47 -29.49
C ASP A 530 5.93 8.87 -29.04
N VAL A 531 5.62 9.27 -27.81
CA VAL A 531 5.88 10.63 -27.32
C VAL A 531 7.08 10.66 -26.37
N SER A 532 8.03 11.58 -26.62
CA SER A 532 9.27 11.70 -25.82
C SER A 532 8.97 11.89 -24.32
N PRO A 533 9.61 11.14 -23.40
CA PRO A 533 9.53 11.38 -21.96
C PRO A 533 9.90 12.82 -21.55
N SER A 534 10.70 13.52 -22.36
CA SER A 534 11.12 14.90 -22.12
C SER A 534 9.99 15.93 -22.14
N ILE A 535 8.80 15.56 -22.66
CA ILE A 535 7.64 16.45 -22.64
C ILE A 535 6.67 16.19 -21.49
N ALA A 536 6.87 15.12 -20.69
CA ALA A 536 6.06 14.75 -19.52
C ALA A 536 6.15 15.80 -18.40
N ALA A 537 5.31 16.83 -18.47
CA ALA A 537 5.25 17.89 -17.46
C ALA A 537 4.87 17.32 -16.08
N ALA A 538 5.44 17.90 -15.02
CA ALA A 538 5.05 17.58 -13.65
C ALA A 538 3.60 17.99 -13.38
N ARG A 539 2.83 17.15 -12.67
CA ARG A 539 1.48 17.48 -12.17
C ARG A 539 1.55 18.13 -10.78
N PRO A 540 0.47 18.78 -10.32
CA PRO A 540 0.34 19.19 -8.92
C PRO A 540 0.68 18.09 -7.90
N SER A 541 0.39 16.81 -8.20
CA SER A 541 0.71 15.67 -7.33
C SER A 541 2.22 15.47 -7.13
N TRP A 542 3.05 15.72 -8.14
CA TRP A 542 4.52 15.67 -7.99
C TRP A 542 5.01 16.76 -7.04
N PHE A 543 4.47 17.97 -7.15
CA PHE A 543 4.78 19.05 -6.22
C PHE A 543 4.35 18.67 -4.81
N ALA A 544 3.12 18.17 -4.64
CA ALA A 544 2.58 17.73 -3.35
C ALA A 544 3.47 16.67 -2.69
N PHE A 545 3.85 15.62 -3.43
CA PHE A 545 4.75 14.56 -2.95
C PHE A 545 6.09 15.12 -2.49
N ARG A 546 6.75 15.91 -3.33
CA ARG A 546 8.05 16.49 -2.96
C ARG A 546 7.94 17.43 -1.76
N ARG A 547 6.85 18.19 -1.68
CA ARG A 547 6.60 19.16 -0.60
C ARG A 547 6.33 18.45 0.73
N ILE A 548 5.52 17.39 0.73
CA ILE A 548 5.27 16.59 1.93
C ILE A 548 6.54 15.91 2.42
N VAL A 549 7.35 15.34 1.53
CA VAL A 549 8.65 14.74 1.88
C VAL A 549 9.58 15.79 2.49
N ALA A 550 9.66 16.99 1.90
CA ALA A 550 10.56 18.04 2.37
C ALA A 550 10.19 18.55 3.77
N ILE A 551 8.89 18.68 4.07
CA ILE A 551 8.40 19.19 5.35
C ILE A 551 8.32 18.09 6.40
N LEU A 552 7.76 16.93 6.05
CA LEU A 552 7.45 15.84 6.98
C LEU A 552 8.49 14.71 6.99
N GLY A 553 9.51 14.73 6.14
CA GLY A 553 10.56 13.70 6.15
C GLY A 553 11.48 13.72 7.38
N GLY A 554 11.32 14.69 8.28
CA GLY A 554 12.00 14.72 9.58
C GLY A 554 11.14 14.31 10.77
N ILE A 555 9.85 13.98 10.57
CA ILE A 555 8.94 13.79 11.70
C ILE A 555 9.34 12.58 12.54
N ARG A 556 9.05 12.67 13.83
CA ARG A 556 9.29 11.65 14.86
C ARG A 556 7.98 11.09 15.40
N SER A 557 6.93 11.90 15.40
CA SER A 557 5.60 11.49 15.83
C SER A 557 4.51 12.21 15.03
N ALA A 558 3.34 11.57 14.94
CA ALA A 558 2.11 12.15 14.40
C ALA A 558 0.96 11.87 15.38
N THR A 559 0.10 12.86 15.62
CA THR A 559 -1.02 12.75 16.57
C THR A 559 -2.28 13.34 15.95
N LEU A 560 -3.36 12.55 15.92
CA LEU A 560 -4.68 13.05 15.54
C LEU A 560 -5.26 13.86 16.69
N LEU A 561 -5.49 15.16 16.46
CA LEU A 561 -6.10 16.06 17.44
C LEU A 561 -7.60 16.22 17.23
N ASN A 562 -8.08 16.10 16.00
CA ASN A 562 -9.50 16.06 15.68
C ASN A 562 -9.74 15.21 14.41
N PRO A 563 -10.81 14.40 14.34
CA PRO A 563 -11.66 14.00 15.47
C PRO A 563 -10.85 13.36 16.60
N GLU A 564 -11.22 13.61 17.85
CA GLU A 564 -10.58 12.96 19.00
C GLU A 564 -10.88 11.45 18.94
N PRO A 565 -9.87 10.57 18.88
CA PRO A 565 -10.09 9.14 18.88
C PRO A 565 -10.87 8.69 20.12
N GLU A 566 -11.93 7.90 19.95
CA GLU A 566 -12.63 7.27 21.06
C GLU A 566 -12.09 5.86 21.33
N ALA A 567 -12.27 5.39 22.56
CA ALA A 567 -11.67 4.15 23.06
C ALA A 567 -12.09 2.89 22.25
N ASP A 568 -13.24 2.95 21.58
CA ASP A 568 -13.94 1.88 20.87
C ASP A 568 -13.99 2.09 19.34
N TRP A 569 -13.23 3.04 18.80
CA TRP A 569 -13.13 3.21 17.36
C TRP A 569 -12.64 1.94 16.68
N SER A 570 -13.56 1.34 15.93
CA SER A 570 -13.37 0.18 15.09
C SER A 570 -13.95 0.49 13.71
N HIS A 571 -13.62 -0.34 12.72
CA HIS A 571 -14.22 -0.24 11.40
C HIS A 571 -15.77 -0.26 11.48
N GLU A 572 -16.34 -1.23 12.22
CA GLU A 572 -17.79 -1.36 12.41
C GLU A 572 -18.40 -0.13 13.11
N TYR A 573 -17.74 0.39 14.14
CA TYR A 573 -18.19 1.61 14.82
C TYR A 573 -18.26 2.79 13.84
N ILE A 574 -17.18 3.06 13.10
CA ILE A 574 -17.12 4.18 12.14
C ILE A 574 -18.20 4.00 11.06
N HIS A 575 -18.35 2.79 10.54
CA HIS A 575 -19.37 2.45 9.55
C HIS A 575 -20.78 2.77 10.06
N ASN A 576 -21.12 2.28 11.26
CA ASN A 576 -22.43 2.50 11.85
C ASN A 576 -22.70 3.99 12.14
N GLN A 577 -21.70 4.72 12.64
CA GLN A 577 -21.83 6.15 12.93
C GLN A 577 -22.03 6.99 11.66
N LEU A 578 -21.27 6.70 10.58
CA LEU A 578 -21.43 7.37 9.28
C LEU A 578 -22.79 7.06 8.65
N ALA A 579 -23.21 5.79 8.68
CA ALA A 579 -24.51 5.35 8.14
C ALA A 579 -25.70 5.94 8.91
N ALA A 580 -25.61 6.01 10.25
CA ALA A 580 -26.65 6.57 11.10
C ALA A 580 -26.71 8.12 11.07
N GLY A 581 -25.67 8.77 10.53
CA GLY A 581 -25.58 10.23 10.56
C GLY A 581 -25.18 10.80 11.92
N GLU A 582 -24.56 9.99 12.77
CA GLU A 582 -24.26 10.33 14.16
C GLU A 582 -22.93 11.08 14.30
N PHE A 583 -22.03 10.97 13.32
CA PHE A 583 -20.86 11.85 13.23
C PHE A 583 -21.30 13.31 13.05
N THR A 584 -20.79 14.18 13.92
CA THR A 584 -20.94 15.63 13.75
C THR A 584 -20.11 16.11 12.56
N THR A 585 -20.54 17.20 11.91
CA THR A 585 -19.78 17.82 10.82
C THR A 585 -18.35 18.22 11.25
N THR A 586 -18.17 18.59 12.52
CA THR A 586 -16.86 18.89 13.11
C THR A 586 -15.94 17.68 13.17
N GLN A 587 -16.47 16.46 13.34
CA GLN A 587 -15.67 15.24 13.33
C GLN A 587 -15.14 14.86 11.94
N LEU A 588 -15.64 15.49 10.87
CA LEU A 588 -15.12 15.33 9.51
C LEU A 588 -14.02 16.36 9.16
N ALA A 589 -13.68 17.25 10.10
CA ALA A 589 -12.56 18.18 9.99
C ALA A 589 -11.31 17.61 10.66
N TRP A 590 -10.34 17.15 9.89
CA TRP A 590 -9.13 16.58 10.44
C TRP A 590 -8.17 17.65 10.92
N VAL A 591 -7.63 17.48 12.13
CA VAL A 591 -6.52 18.28 12.66
C VAL A 591 -5.44 17.34 13.15
N VAL A 592 -4.24 17.45 12.57
CA VAL A 592 -3.11 16.56 12.87
C VAL A 592 -1.90 17.36 13.30
N GLU A 593 -1.27 16.94 14.39
CA GLU A 593 -0.02 17.47 14.93
C GLU A 593 1.16 16.56 14.56
N PHE A 594 2.28 17.16 14.18
CA PHE A 594 3.53 16.47 13.92
C PHE A 594 4.68 17.10 14.71
N ASP A 595 5.54 16.25 15.28
CA ASP A 595 6.83 16.66 15.85
C ASP A 595 7.96 16.27 14.88
N GLY A 596 8.97 17.14 14.69
CA GLY A 596 10.11 16.86 13.80
C GLY A 596 10.01 17.48 12.41
N ALA A 597 8.97 18.27 12.14
CA ALA A 597 8.79 18.91 10.85
C ALA A 597 9.93 19.88 10.52
N ARG A 598 10.14 20.13 9.24
CA ARG A 598 11.20 21.02 8.74
C ARG A 598 10.58 22.25 8.08
N LEU A 599 11.03 23.42 8.50
CA LEU A 599 10.72 24.65 7.79
C LEU A 599 11.55 24.69 6.51
N VAL A 600 10.90 24.51 5.37
CA VAL A 600 11.56 24.56 4.06
C VAL A 600 11.58 26.00 3.57
N SER A 601 12.76 26.63 3.51
CA SER A 601 12.95 27.90 2.80
C SER A 601 12.99 27.67 1.29
N THR A 602 12.33 28.52 0.51
CA THR A 602 12.46 28.55 -0.96
C THR A 602 13.55 29.56 -1.36
N PRO A 603 14.55 29.17 -2.18
CA PRO A 603 14.76 27.85 -2.80
C PRO A 603 15.43 26.85 -1.84
N PRO A 604 15.28 25.53 -2.05
CA PRO A 604 15.88 24.52 -1.19
C PRO A 604 17.37 24.41 -1.48
N VAL A 605 18.21 25.06 -0.65
CA VAL A 605 19.67 24.90 -0.72
C VAL A 605 20.09 23.82 0.28
N GLY A 606 20.14 22.57 -0.19
CA GLY A 606 20.78 21.46 0.52
C GLY A 606 20.23 21.10 1.91
N PRO A 607 20.81 20.09 2.58
CA PRO A 607 20.41 19.66 3.92
C PRO A 607 20.91 20.67 4.98
N SER A 608 20.34 21.87 5.01
CA SER A 608 20.49 22.79 6.13
C SER A 608 19.53 22.39 7.24
N ILE A 609 20.03 21.52 8.12
CA ILE A 609 19.42 21.12 9.39
C ILE A 609 19.35 22.37 10.28
N ALA A 610 18.22 23.08 10.31
CA ALA A 610 18.08 24.27 11.15
C ALA A 610 16.73 24.26 11.88
N ALA A 611 16.75 23.63 13.07
CA ALA A 611 15.66 23.44 14.03
C ALA A 611 14.51 22.49 13.60
N SER A 612 14.13 21.60 14.52
CA SER A 612 12.91 20.80 14.46
C SER A 612 11.71 21.69 14.75
N TRP A 613 10.65 21.58 13.96
CA TRP A 613 9.41 22.34 14.13
C TRP A 613 8.26 21.40 14.51
N TRP A 614 7.25 21.98 15.15
CA TRP A 614 5.91 21.40 15.23
C TRP A 614 5.13 21.82 13.99
N ALA A 615 4.41 20.89 13.37
CA ALA A 615 3.50 21.19 12.28
C ALA A 615 2.06 20.83 12.66
N TYR A 616 1.11 21.65 12.22
CA TYR A 616 -0.32 21.43 12.42
C TYR A 616 -1.02 21.52 11.06
N MET A 617 -1.62 20.42 10.63
CA MET A 617 -2.35 20.34 9.38
C MET A 617 -3.84 20.22 9.63
N ILE A 618 -4.64 20.98 8.88
CA ILE A 618 -6.10 20.89 8.88
C ILE A 618 -6.61 20.58 7.47
N PHE A 619 -7.56 19.66 7.36
CA PHE A 619 -8.29 19.40 6.12
C PHE A 619 -9.70 18.88 6.39
N VAL A 620 -10.57 18.95 5.38
CA VAL A 620 -11.87 18.27 5.41
C VAL A 620 -11.72 16.90 4.75
N ASP A 621 -12.29 15.87 5.38
CA ASP A 621 -12.49 14.57 4.74
C ASP A 621 -13.58 14.73 3.67
N ASP A 622 -13.14 14.92 2.43
CA ASP A 622 -14.03 15.14 1.29
C ASP A 622 -14.80 13.87 0.88
N THR A 623 -14.42 12.73 1.45
CA THR A 623 -14.80 11.38 1.03
C THR A 623 -15.65 10.63 2.05
N ALA A 624 -16.17 11.32 3.06
CA ALA A 624 -17.11 10.72 4.00
C ALA A 624 -18.41 10.37 3.27
N ASP A 625 -18.65 9.06 3.10
CA ASP A 625 -19.87 8.50 2.56
C ASP A 625 -20.79 8.08 3.71
N GLY A 626 -22.03 8.56 3.70
CA GLY A 626 -22.97 8.42 4.81
C GLY A 626 -24.04 9.51 4.83
N ALA A 627 -24.83 9.56 5.90
CA ALA A 627 -25.91 10.53 6.04
C ALA A 627 -25.44 11.95 6.44
N VAL A 628 -24.12 12.15 6.62
CA VAL A 628 -23.51 13.41 7.05
C VAL A 628 -22.76 14.06 5.89
N ASP A 629 -23.17 15.29 5.53
CA ASP A 629 -22.40 16.08 4.57
C ASP A 629 -21.10 16.64 5.20
N PRO A 630 -19.93 16.46 4.56
CA PRO A 630 -18.70 17.10 5.00
C PRO A 630 -18.84 18.63 5.08
N PRO A 631 -18.24 19.28 6.10
CA PRO A 631 -18.33 20.73 6.27
C PRO A 631 -17.70 21.46 5.07
N THR A 632 -18.33 22.54 4.61
CA THR A 632 -17.80 23.33 3.49
C THR A 632 -16.47 24.02 3.84
N CYS A 633 -16.31 24.41 5.10
CA CYS A 633 -15.11 24.99 5.67
C CYS A 633 -14.91 24.47 7.08
N ALA A 634 -13.66 24.24 7.44
CA ALA A 634 -13.24 23.90 8.78
C ALA A 634 -12.19 24.91 9.26
N GLN A 635 -12.26 25.25 10.54
CA GLN A 635 -11.32 26.14 11.19
C GLN A 635 -10.82 25.51 12.49
N ALA A 636 -9.51 25.47 12.67
CA ALA A 636 -8.87 25.11 13.94
C ALA A 636 -8.20 26.33 14.55
N ARG A 637 -8.46 26.58 15.83
CA ARG A 637 -7.80 27.62 16.61
C ARG A 637 -6.81 26.99 17.59
N PHE A 638 -5.61 27.53 17.64
CA PHE A 638 -4.51 27.05 18.48
C PHE A 638 -4.06 28.13 19.46
N MET A 639 -3.56 27.71 20.63
CA MET A 639 -2.89 28.55 21.62
C MET A 639 -1.50 28.00 21.96
N GLY A 640 -0.67 28.77 22.66
CA GLY A 640 0.58 28.23 23.22
C GLY A 640 0.32 27.10 24.22
N TYR A 641 1.09 26.01 24.14
CA TYR A 641 0.91 24.85 25.03
C TYR A 641 1.14 25.19 26.51
N ASP A 642 2.20 25.94 26.82
CA ASP A 642 2.41 26.57 28.12
C ASP A 642 1.96 28.03 28.09
N ILE A 643 0.99 28.36 28.95
CA ILE A 643 0.35 29.68 29.06
C ILE A 643 1.25 30.66 29.85
N THR A 644 2.24 30.15 30.59
CA THR A 644 3.12 30.92 31.48
C THR A 644 4.43 31.36 30.84
N GLU A 645 4.87 30.70 29.77
CA GLU A 645 6.03 31.15 28.99
C GLU A 645 5.71 32.47 28.27
N ALA A 646 6.69 33.36 28.11
CA ALA A 646 6.50 34.63 27.41
C ALA A 646 6.04 34.38 25.96
N LEU A 647 4.72 34.44 25.73
CA LEU A 647 4.07 34.09 24.46
C LEU A 647 4.35 35.10 23.32
N ALA A 648 5.03 36.21 23.63
CA ALA A 648 5.29 37.31 22.69
C ALA A 648 6.28 36.96 21.56
N ASP A 649 7.08 35.91 21.72
CA ASP A 649 8.15 35.56 20.76
C ASP A 649 7.84 34.33 19.89
N LYS A 650 6.63 33.75 19.98
CA LYS A 650 6.27 32.57 19.17
C LYS A 650 6.10 32.96 17.71
N THR A 651 6.94 32.39 16.85
CA THR A 651 6.86 32.60 15.40
C THR A 651 6.12 31.44 14.76
N VAL A 652 4.92 31.72 14.25
CA VAL A 652 4.10 30.78 13.50
C VAL A 652 4.16 31.14 12.02
N TYR A 653 4.40 30.14 11.18
CA TYR A 653 4.41 30.27 9.72
C TYR A 653 3.29 29.46 9.10
N ARG A 654 2.52 30.06 8.22
CA ARG A 654 1.67 29.36 7.27
C ARG A 654 2.54 28.92 6.10
N VAL A 655 2.43 27.65 5.74
CA VAL A 655 3.22 27.04 4.69
C VAL A 655 2.30 26.61 3.55
N ALA A 656 2.67 26.97 2.33
CA ALA A 656 1.95 26.53 1.14
C ALA A 656 2.08 25.01 0.96
N THR A 657 0.91 24.35 0.88
CA THR A 657 0.72 22.93 0.56
C THR A 657 0.46 22.72 -0.93
N GLY A 658 -0.13 23.73 -1.58
CA GLY A 658 -0.29 23.82 -3.02
C GLY A 658 0.78 24.69 -3.70
N PRO A 659 0.97 24.52 -5.01
CA PRO A 659 1.90 25.31 -5.81
C PRO A 659 1.42 26.73 -6.12
N ARG A 660 2.33 27.63 -6.56
CA ARG A 660 1.93 28.96 -7.06
C ARG A 660 1.33 28.90 -8.46
N ALA A 661 0.29 29.69 -8.69
CA ALA A 661 -0.37 29.84 -9.98
C ALA A 661 0.46 30.53 -11.09
N SER A 662 1.74 30.88 -10.87
CA SER A 662 2.60 31.57 -11.86
C SER A 662 3.79 30.72 -12.33
N ASP A 663 3.95 29.53 -11.78
CA ASP A 663 5.12 28.69 -11.96
C ASP A 663 4.95 27.72 -13.13
N LEU A 664 5.13 28.23 -14.35
CA LEU A 664 5.29 27.41 -15.56
C LEU A 664 6.57 27.84 -16.28
N GLY A 665 7.66 27.08 -16.06
CA GLY A 665 8.88 27.19 -16.85
C GLY A 665 8.85 26.18 -18.00
N THR A 666 9.15 26.64 -19.22
CA THR A 666 9.37 25.78 -20.39
C THR A 666 10.51 24.79 -20.12
N GLY A 667 10.23 23.49 -20.27
CA GLY A 667 11.18 22.40 -20.04
C GLY A 667 12.38 22.42 -20.99
N ALA A 668 13.50 21.88 -20.52
CA ALA A 668 14.68 21.62 -21.33
C ALA A 668 14.43 20.44 -22.29
N VAL A 669 15.06 20.51 -23.46
CA VAL A 669 15.13 19.40 -24.42
C VAL A 669 16.14 18.41 -23.83
N ASP A 670 15.72 17.16 -23.61
CA ASP A 670 16.57 16.02 -23.17
C ASP A 670 16.80 15.77 -21.67
N ALA A 671 15.98 16.34 -20.77
CA ALA A 671 15.97 15.96 -19.34
C ALA A 671 14.56 16.05 -18.74
N TYR A 672 14.30 15.38 -17.60
CA TYR A 672 13.06 15.61 -16.84
C TYR A 672 12.87 17.10 -16.58
N PRO A 673 11.62 17.62 -16.63
CA PRO A 673 11.38 19.04 -16.44
C PRO A 673 11.99 19.46 -15.09
N PRO A 674 12.84 20.51 -15.07
CA PRO A 674 13.51 20.96 -13.86
C PRO A 674 12.48 21.39 -12.81
N GLN A 675 12.93 21.68 -11.58
CA GLN A 675 12.12 22.27 -10.52
C GLN A 675 11.48 23.60 -10.98
N THR A 676 10.36 23.53 -11.68
CA THR A 676 9.64 24.69 -12.21
C THR A 676 8.61 25.19 -11.22
N TRP A 677 8.09 24.30 -10.37
CA TRP A 677 7.09 24.61 -9.37
C TRP A 677 7.74 25.17 -8.09
N SER A 678 7.35 26.38 -7.71
CA SER A 678 7.70 27.03 -6.46
C SER A 678 6.47 27.13 -5.54
N ALA A 679 6.72 27.32 -4.25
CA ALA A 679 5.69 27.52 -3.25
C ALA A 679 5.63 29.01 -2.89
N ASP A 680 4.44 29.51 -2.51
CA ASP A 680 4.34 30.78 -1.80
C ASP A 680 5.33 30.83 -0.64
N ALA A 681 5.95 32.01 -0.48
CA ALA A 681 6.87 32.23 0.61
C ALA A 681 6.13 31.97 1.92
N ASN A 682 6.78 31.29 2.86
CA ASN A 682 6.17 31.01 4.16
C ASN A 682 5.70 32.33 4.77
N GLN A 683 4.41 32.43 5.07
CA GLN A 683 3.81 33.67 5.56
C GLN A 683 3.78 33.62 7.08
N ARG A 684 4.31 34.66 7.73
CA ARG A 684 4.16 34.79 9.18
C ARG A 684 2.66 34.96 9.49
N VAL A 685 2.16 34.19 10.45
CA VAL A 685 0.78 34.30 10.93
C VAL A 685 0.80 35.14 12.20
N ASP A 686 0.17 36.30 12.13
CA ASP A 686 -0.02 37.15 13.30
C ASP A 686 -1.00 36.48 14.27
N ALA A 687 -0.73 36.63 15.56
CA ALA A 687 -1.59 36.10 16.60
C ALA A 687 -2.78 37.04 16.83
N ASP A 688 -3.98 36.48 16.84
CA ASP A 688 -5.14 37.11 17.48
C ASP A 688 -5.00 37.01 19.00
N THR A 689 -5.80 37.75 19.77
CA THR A 689 -5.81 37.66 21.23
C THR A 689 -7.21 37.38 21.75
N ILE A 690 -7.35 36.38 22.61
CA ILE A 690 -8.59 36.09 23.34
C ILE A 690 -8.41 36.36 24.84
N ASP A 691 -9.50 36.64 25.53
CA ASP A 691 -9.54 36.77 26.98
C ASP A 691 -10.02 35.45 27.62
N MET A 692 -9.15 34.82 28.41
CA MET A 692 -9.45 33.61 29.16
C MET A 692 -9.38 33.92 30.66
N GLY A 693 -10.47 34.46 31.21
CA GLY A 693 -10.58 34.74 32.64
C GLY A 693 -9.68 35.88 33.13
N GLY A 694 -9.50 36.93 32.32
CA GLY A 694 -8.65 38.09 32.60
C GLY A 694 -7.22 37.97 32.05
N LEU A 695 -6.85 36.80 31.52
CA LEU A 695 -5.57 36.57 30.86
C LEU A 695 -5.73 36.71 29.34
N ARG A 696 -4.97 37.62 28.74
CA ARG A 696 -4.88 37.77 27.29
C ARG A 696 -3.94 36.73 26.70
N VAL A 697 -4.49 35.81 25.91
CA VAL A 697 -3.73 34.71 25.31
C VAL A 697 -3.69 34.87 23.78
N PRO A 698 -2.50 34.85 23.15
CA PRO A 698 -2.37 34.80 21.71
C PRO A 698 -2.89 33.48 21.14
N THR A 699 -3.60 33.58 20.02
CA THR A 699 -4.17 32.45 19.31
C THR A 699 -3.91 32.54 17.82
N TRP A 700 -3.75 31.40 17.17
CA TRP A 700 -3.56 31.29 15.73
C TRP A 700 -4.66 30.46 15.11
N THR A 701 -5.18 30.93 13.98
CA THR A 701 -6.30 30.29 13.30
C THR A 701 -5.85 29.74 11.95
N VAL A 702 -6.14 28.46 11.70
CA VAL A 702 -5.90 27.78 10.43
C VAL A 702 -7.22 27.30 9.87
N ARG A 703 -7.35 27.36 8.54
CA ARG A 703 -8.58 27.02 7.85
C ARG A 703 -8.28 26.08 6.69
N SER A 704 -9.22 25.20 6.40
CA SER A 704 -9.28 24.42 5.18
C SER A 704 -10.71 24.42 4.66
N ALA A 705 -10.86 24.39 3.35
CA ALA A 705 -12.16 24.25 2.71
C ALA A 705 -12.31 22.84 2.12
N ARG A 706 -13.54 22.38 1.94
CA ARG A 706 -13.86 21.15 1.22
C ARG A 706 -13.37 21.26 -0.23
N GLY A 707 -12.81 20.16 -0.73
CA GLY A 707 -12.22 20.04 -2.07
C GLY A 707 -10.88 20.75 -2.26
N ASN A 708 -10.41 21.54 -1.29
CA ASN A 708 -9.22 22.38 -1.41
C ASN A 708 -7.97 21.73 -0.79
N TRP A 709 -6.81 22.34 -1.03
CA TRP A 709 -5.53 21.98 -0.43
C TRP A 709 -5.57 22.11 1.11
N PRO A 710 -4.89 21.23 1.88
CA PRO A 710 -4.86 21.31 3.34
C PRO A 710 -4.25 22.63 3.83
N GLY A 711 -4.76 23.14 4.94
CA GLY A 711 -4.12 24.24 5.67
C GLY A 711 -2.96 23.71 6.52
N LEU A 712 -1.79 24.35 6.47
CA LEU A 712 -0.61 23.92 7.22
C LEU A 712 0.07 25.11 7.91
N ILE A 713 0.33 24.98 9.21
CA ILE A 713 1.18 25.90 9.96
C ILE A 713 2.35 25.16 10.62
N LEU A 714 3.46 25.87 10.79
CA LEU A 714 4.64 25.43 11.54
C LEU A 714 4.91 26.39 12.69
N CYS A 715 5.30 25.86 13.84
CA CYS A 715 5.71 26.61 15.02
C CYS A 715 6.97 25.98 15.64
N GLN A 716 7.87 26.80 16.19
CA GLN A 716 9.08 26.28 16.87
C GLN A 716 8.74 25.59 18.20
N GLN A 717 7.57 25.88 18.75
CA GLN A 717 7.09 25.34 20.00
C GLN A 717 5.74 24.67 19.80
N ARG A 718 5.44 23.69 20.65
CA ARG A 718 4.16 23.00 20.63
C ARG A 718 3.02 23.99 20.92
N LEU A 719 1.95 23.85 20.16
CA LEU A 719 0.68 24.53 20.34
C LEU A 719 -0.36 23.54 20.88
N ARG A 720 -1.41 24.06 21.50
CA ARG A 720 -2.57 23.31 21.94
C ARG A 720 -3.77 23.69 21.07
N LEU A 721 -4.51 22.69 20.59
CA LEU A 721 -5.80 22.91 19.94
C LEU A 721 -6.82 23.42 20.98
N LEU A 722 -7.45 24.55 20.67
CA LEU A 722 -8.50 25.16 21.51
C LEU A 722 -9.89 24.72 21.08
N GLU A 723 -10.17 24.83 19.78
CA GLU A 723 -11.47 24.52 19.20
C GLU A 723 -11.34 24.21 17.71
N VAL A 724 -12.28 23.40 17.21
CA VAL A 724 -12.54 23.17 15.79
C VAL A 724 -13.98 23.58 15.51
N THR A 725 -14.19 24.36 14.45
CA THR A 725 -15.51 24.88 14.03
C THR A 725 -15.74 24.71 12.55
#